data_AF-A0A8C5WUF2-F1
#
_entry.id   AF-A0A8C5WUF2-F1
#
_cell.length_a   1.000
_cell.length_b   1.000
_cell.length_c   1.000
_cell.angle_alpha   90.00
_cell.angle_beta   90.00
_cell.angle_gamma   90.00
#
_symmetry.space_group_name_H-M   'P 1'
#
loop_
_entity.id
_entity.type
_entity.pdbx_description
1 polymer ?
#
loop_
_entity_poly.entity_id
_entity_poly.type
_entity_poly.pdbx_seq_one_letter_code
_entity_poly.pdbx_strand_id
1 'polypeptide(L)'
;MTTILYFPSCTRTSSSPSLFPKLWATAATRQLPHFGRRLWFFTSGAGLTTEKNVPYQKTLKEEGHSSLGGPTKPLPASADVVVVGGGSLGCQTIYHLAKMGVTNVVLLERDRLTSGTTWHTAGLLWQLRPSDVEVELLTHTRNVVSWELEEETGLHTGWIQNGGLFIASNKQRLDEYKRLMSLGKVFGIESHVLSPEETKELYPLMNVDDLYGTLYVPEDGTMDPAGTCTCLTRAASNRGALIIENCPVTGIEVRTDDFGVPRVAAVLTKQGAIQTSCVVNCCGVWAQALGEMAGVQVPLVAMHHAYVVTEKIEGIQNMPNVRDHDASVYLRLQGDALSVGGYESNPIFCEEALDNFAFGLFNLDWDVFTQHIDGAINRVPVLEKTGIKSTVCGPESFTADHKPLLGEAPEVRGFFLGCGFNSAGMMLGGGCGKELAHWIVHGHPEKDMFSYDIRRFHRFLTGNSRWIRERSHESYAKNYSIVFPYDEPLAGRNLRKDPLYEELLLQGCVFQERHGWERPGWFNPLGKAPVPDYNYYGAYGHPPCEEDAYRQLLSKEYTFDFPPHHNTIRAECLCCRNALAVFDMSYFGKFYLVGPDARKAANWLFTADVRKAPGTTVYTCMLNKDGGVESDLTVSSIDPGPRDSALAPAFEGEGPSPFPLNQYLFAGLTEFVEQMPSFKQVSFTFNSQQSTRAKPHPGCQLPLAGLLPCLLC
;
A
#
# COMPACT_ATOMS: atom_id res chain seq x y z
N MET A 1 17.83 -38.20 1.21
CA MET A 1 18.68 -37.04 0.85
C MET A 1 17.77 -35.82 0.81
N THR A 2 17.72 -35.07 1.91
CA THR A 2 16.98 -33.80 1.99
C THR A 2 18.03 -32.72 1.82
N THR A 3 18.14 -32.19 0.61
CA THR A 3 19.05 -31.08 0.30
C THR A 3 18.30 -29.78 0.53
N ILE A 4 18.69 -29.09 1.59
CA ILE A 4 18.40 -27.67 1.82
C ILE A 4 19.18 -26.89 0.76
N LEU A 5 18.50 -26.17 -0.13
CA LEU A 5 19.15 -25.22 -1.04
C LEU A 5 19.22 -23.85 -0.36
N TYR A 6 20.39 -23.56 0.21
CA TYR A 6 20.89 -22.20 0.41
C TYR A 6 21.50 -21.74 -0.92
N PHE A 7 21.23 -20.51 -1.36
CA PHE A 7 22.08 -19.84 -2.34
C PHE A 7 23.38 -19.41 -1.65
N PRO A 8 24.57 -19.89 -2.06
CA PRO A 8 25.82 -19.28 -1.65
C PRO A 8 26.16 -18.15 -2.61
N SER A 9 26.31 -16.95 -2.06
CA SER A 9 27.11 -15.90 -2.68
C SER A 9 28.53 -16.45 -2.91
N CYS A 10 28.98 -16.34 -4.15
CA CYS A 10 30.30 -16.81 -4.58
C CYS A 10 31.38 -15.95 -3.91
N THR A 11 32.15 -16.54 -2.99
CA THR A 11 33.37 -15.94 -2.44
C THR A 11 34.56 -16.13 -3.37
N ARG A 12 35.38 -15.09 -3.57
CA ARG A 12 36.83 -15.25 -3.80
C ARG A 12 37.65 -14.37 -2.84
N THR A 13 38.30 -15.08 -1.90
CA THR A 13 39.69 -14.96 -1.42
C THR A 13 40.19 -13.56 -1.00
N SER A 14 40.28 -13.24 0.30
CA SER A 14 41.28 -13.65 1.33
C SER A 14 42.59 -12.85 1.31
N SER A 15 42.81 -12.03 2.33
CA SER A 15 44.07 -11.96 3.10
C SER A 15 43.93 -11.01 4.31
N SER A 16 43.97 -11.58 5.51
CA SER A 16 44.35 -10.92 6.78
C SER A 16 45.90 -11.02 6.94
N PRO A 17 46.61 -10.20 7.75
CA PRO A 17 46.43 -10.23 9.22
C PRO A 17 46.67 -8.91 10.00
N SER A 18 46.09 -8.92 11.21
CA SER A 18 46.62 -8.41 12.50
C SER A 18 46.91 -6.91 12.69
N LEU A 19 46.25 -6.29 13.69
CA LEU A 19 46.86 -5.92 14.99
C LEU A 19 45.86 -5.12 15.86
N PHE A 20 45.62 -5.63 17.08
CA PHE A 20 45.08 -4.89 18.22
C PHE A 20 46.14 -3.88 18.73
N PRO A 21 45.75 -2.73 19.31
CA PRO A 21 45.52 -2.73 20.77
C PRO A 21 44.37 -1.86 21.28
N LYS A 22 43.89 -2.29 22.45
CA LYS A 22 43.18 -1.60 23.54
C LYS A 22 43.20 -0.07 23.48
N LEU A 23 42.06 0.57 23.82
CA LEU A 23 42.01 1.73 24.72
C LEU A 23 40.60 1.95 25.29
N TRP A 24 40.60 2.50 26.50
CA TRP A 24 39.52 2.58 27.48
C TRP A 24 38.34 3.48 27.13
N ALA A 25 37.24 3.19 27.85
CA ALA A 25 36.07 4.02 28.03
C ALA A 25 36.39 5.39 28.67
N THR A 26 35.68 6.42 28.19
CA THR A 26 35.22 7.55 29.01
C THR A 26 33.92 8.08 28.40
N ALA A 27 32.82 7.88 29.13
CA ALA A 27 31.57 8.55 28.89
C ALA A 27 31.71 10.04 29.27
N ALA A 28 31.34 10.94 28.36
CA ALA A 28 31.18 12.35 28.65
C ALA A 28 29.84 12.82 28.07
N THR A 29 28.89 13.04 28.97
CA THR A 29 27.67 13.82 28.79
C THR A 29 28.00 15.17 28.13
N ARG A 30 27.49 15.40 26.92
CA ARG A 30 27.43 16.74 26.31
C ARG A 30 25.99 17.23 26.32
N GLN A 31 25.74 18.21 27.18
CA GLN A 31 24.57 19.06 27.17
C GLN A 31 24.50 19.84 25.84
N LEU A 32 23.34 19.79 25.18
CA LEU A 32 22.98 20.70 24.10
C LEU A 32 22.57 22.05 24.72
N PRO A 33 23.05 23.19 24.21
CA PRO A 33 22.60 24.49 24.69
C PRO A 33 21.20 24.81 24.15
N HIS A 34 20.32 25.23 25.06
CA HIS A 34 19.02 25.83 24.79
C HIS A 34 19.15 27.02 23.82
N PHE A 35 18.62 26.89 22.61
CA PHE A 35 18.27 28.04 21.78
C PHE A 35 16.87 28.52 22.13
N GLY A 36 16.78 29.76 22.60
CA GLY A 36 15.54 30.41 23.00
C GLY A 36 14.58 30.57 21.81
N ARG A 37 13.35 30.07 21.98
CA ARG A 37 12.22 30.37 21.10
C ARG A 37 11.97 31.88 21.11
N ARG A 38 12.25 32.56 19.98
CA ARG A 38 11.68 33.89 19.71
C ARG A 38 10.28 33.69 19.15
N LEU A 39 9.28 34.08 19.92
CA LEU A 39 7.91 34.27 19.45
C LEU A 39 7.92 35.41 18.42
N TRP A 40 7.62 35.10 17.16
CA TRP A 40 7.36 36.13 16.15
C TRP A 40 5.85 36.39 16.10
N PHE A 41 5.45 37.58 16.52
CA PHE A 41 4.10 38.08 16.31
C PHE A 41 3.99 38.57 14.86
N PHE A 42 3.25 37.86 14.02
CA PHE A 42 2.80 38.37 12.73
C PHE A 42 1.69 39.41 12.99
N THR A 43 2.00 40.70 12.79
CA THR A 43 1.00 41.75 12.79
C THR A 43 0.21 41.70 11.48
N SER A 44 -1.08 41.37 11.57
CA SER A 44 -2.04 41.39 10.46
C SER A 44 -2.29 42.82 9.98
N GLY A 45 -1.66 43.22 8.89
CA GLY A 45 -2.05 44.38 8.09
C GLY A 45 -3.08 43.96 7.06
N ALA A 46 -4.38 44.06 7.38
CA ALA A 46 -5.46 43.83 6.45
C ALA A 46 -5.51 44.97 5.41
N GLY A 47 -5.01 44.70 4.20
CA GLY A 47 -5.28 45.48 3.00
C GLY A 47 -5.98 44.60 1.98
N LEU A 48 -7.26 44.89 1.72
CA LEU A 48 -8.05 44.25 0.66
C LEU A 48 -7.47 44.61 -0.71
N THR A 49 -6.75 43.69 -1.34
CA THR A 49 -6.40 43.75 -2.77
C THR A 49 -7.27 42.78 -3.55
N THR A 50 -8.32 43.34 -4.17
CA THR A 50 -9.21 42.66 -5.10
C THR A 50 -8.58 42.55 -6.49
N GLU A 51 -7.57 41.70 -6.67
CA GLU A 51 -7.18 41.24 -8.02
C GLU A 51 -6.73 39.78 -7.98
N LYS A 52 -7.65 38.87 -8.31
CA LYS A 52 -7.37 37.45 -8.57
C LYS A 52 -6.71 37.33 -9.93
N ASN A 53 -5.41 37.07 -9.98
CA ASN A 53 -4.72 36.63 -11.19
C ASN A 53 -3.87 35.38 -10.90
N VAL A 54 -4.56 34.24 -10.79
CA VAL A 54 -3.95 32.91 -10.97
C VAL A 54 -4.34 32.42 -12.37
N PRO A 55 -3.39 32.02 -13.23
CA PRO A 55 -3.67 31.71 -14.63
C PRO A 55 -4.35 30.35 -14.86
N TYR A 56 -5.00 29.78 -13.85
CA TYR A 56 -5.84 28.58 -14.01
C TYR A 56 -7.31 28.91 -14.31
N GLN A 57 -7.78 30.13 -14.01
CA GLN A 57 -9.15 30.56 -14.36
C GLN A 57 -9.35 30.81 -15.86
N LYS A 58 -8.28 31.00 -16.65
CA LYS A 58 -8.41 31.40 -18.07
C LYS A 58 -8.50 30.25 -19.08
N THR A 59 -8.37 28.99 -18.66
CA THR A 59 -8.50 27.82 -19.56
C THR A 59 -9.82 27.05 -19.38
N LEU A 60 -10.62 27.40 -18.37
CA LEU A 60 -11.99 26.95 -18.24
C LEU A 60 -12.87 28.18 -18.46
N LYS A 61 -13.55 28.26 -19.61
CA LYS A 61 -14.68 29.17 -19.76
C LYS A 61 -15.61 28.92 -18.57
N GLU A 62 -15.71 29.90 -17.66
CA GLU A 62 -16.81 30.01 -16.71
C GLU A 62 -18.09 30.29 -17.51
N GLU A 63 -18.60 29.28 -18.19
CA GLU A 63 -20.02 29.22 -18.46
C GLU A 63 -20.68 28.83 -17.14
N GLY A 64 -21.42 29.77 -16.54
CA GLY A 64 -22.26 29.49 -15.39
C GLY A 64 -23.27 28.41 -15.74
N HIS A 65 -22.98 27.17 -15.40
CA HIS A 65 -23.90 26.05 -15.51
C HIS A 65 -24.24 25.57 -14.10
N SER A 66 -25.47 25.88 -13.71
CA SER A 66 -26.20 25.13 -12.70
C SER A 66 -26.10 23.63 -12.95
N SER A 67 -25.95 22.85 -11.89
CA SER A 67 -25.97 21.38 -11.79
C SER A 67 -27.30 20.71 -12.21
N LEU A 68 -27.87 21.12 -13.34
CA LEU A 68 -29.17 20.67 -13.86
C LEU A 68 -29.08 19.88 -15.18
N GLY A 69 -27.87 19.61 -15.68
CA GLY A 69 -27.66 18.76 -16.85
C GLY A 69 -27.73 17.28 -16.48
N GLY A 70 -28.54 16.50 -17.20
CA GLY A 70 -28.44 15.03 -17.17
C GLY A 70 -27.09 14.53 -17.72
N PRO A 71 -26.90 13.21 -17.82
CA PRO A 71 -25.67 12.61 -18.32
C PRO A 71 -25.24 13.19 -19.68
N THR A 72 -23.93 13.38 -19.90
CA THR A 72 -23.42 14.00 -21.14
C THR A 72 -23.70 13.18 -22.40
N LYS A 73 -24.02 11.89 -22.24
CA LYS A 73 -24.39 10.95 -23.30
C LYS A 73 -25.48 10.00 -22.79
N PRO A 74 -26.32 9.42 -23.67
CA PRO A 74 -27.31 8.42 -23.25
C PRO A 74 -26.63 7.18 -22.66
N LEU A 75 -27.27 6.57 -21.66
CA LEU A 75 -26.79 5.33 -21.07
C LEU A 75 -27.03 4.15 -22.04
N PRO A 76 -26.05 3.26 -22.24
CA PRO A 76 -26.28 1.99 -22.92
C PRO A 76 -27.10 1.05 -22.03
N ALA A 77 -27.83 0.10 -22.64
CA ALA A 77 -28.59 -0.90 -21.89
C ALA A 77 -27.69 -1.92 -21.16
N SER A 78 -26.50 -2.17 -21.70
CA SER A 78 -25.52 -3.13 -21.16
C SER A 78 -24.09 -2.71 -21.50
N ALA A 79 -23.13 -3.15 -20.69
CA ALA A 79 -21.70 -3.00 -20.92
C ALA A 79 -20.95 -4.24 -20.41
N ASP A 80 -19.84 -4.59 -21.06
CA ASP A 80 -18.98 -5.70 -20.62
C ASP A 80 -18.27 -5.32 -19.30
N VAL A 81 -17.85 -4.06 -19.20
CA VAL A 81 -17.21 -3.47 -18.01
C VAL A 81 -17.73 -2.06 -17.78
N VAL A 82 -18.08 -1.72 -16.54
CA VAL A 82 -18.38 -0.35 -16.11
C VAL A 82 -17.31 0.14 -15.12
N VAL A 83 -16.53 1.13 -15.53
CA VAL A 83 -15.57 1.84 -14.67
C VAL A 83 -16.28 3.00 -13.99
N VAL A 84 -16.24 3.08 -12.66
CA VAL A 84 -16.89 4.15 -11.90
C VAL A 84 -15.83 5.09 -11.31
N GLY A 85 -15.91 6.37 -11.66
CA GLY A 85 -14.96 7.41 -11.28
C GLY A 85 -14.07 7.84 -12.45
N GLY A 86 -14.12 9.13 -12.79
CA GLY A 86 -13.37 9.79 -13.85
C GLY A 86 -12.08 10.47 -13.39
N GLY A 87 -11.49 9.98 -12.30
CA GLY A 87 -10.15 10.38 -11.86
C GLY A 87 -9.05 9.73 -12.70
N SER A 88 -7.78 9.94 -12.30
CA SER A 88 -6.60 9.44 -13.02
C SER A 88 -6.67 7.94 -13.28
N LEU A 89 -6.95 7.13 -12.25
CA LEU A 89 -6.98 5.68 -12.44
C LEU A 89 -8.17 5.21 -13.28
N GLY A 90 -9.35 5.83 -13.13
CA GLY A 90 -10.50 5.51 -13.98
C GLY A 90 -10.18 5.74 -15.46
N CYS A 91 -9.56 6.88 -15.77
CA CYS A 91 -9.10 7.22 -17.12
C CYS A 91 -8.04 6.24 -17.64
N GLN A 92 -7.08 5.84 -16.81
CA GLN A 92 -6.06 4.85 -17.15
C GLN A 92 -6.68 3.47 -17.40
N THR A 93 -7.57 3.02 -16.52
CA THR A 93 -8.23 1.72 -16.61
C THR A 93 -9.06 1.60 -17.89
N ILE A 94 -9.91 2.60 -18.19
CA ILE A 94 -10.71 2.56 -19.44
C ILE A 94 -9.83 2.65 -20.69
N TYR A 95 -8.74 3.42 -20.65
CA TYR A 95 -7.77 3.48 -21.73
C TYR A 95 -7.11 2.11 -21.99
N HIS A 96 -6.62 1.45 -20.94
CA HIS A 96 -5.97 0.15 -21.08
C HIS A 96 -6.94 -0.96 -21.49
N LEU A 97 -8.16 -0.98 -20.94
CA LEU A 97 -9.22 -1.90 -21.39
C LEU A 97 -9.50 -1.73 -22.89
N ALA A 98 -9.66 -0.49 -23.34
CA ALA A 98 -9.91 -0.19 -24.75
C ALA A 98 -8.70 -0.53 -25.64
N LYS A 99 -7.47 -0.29 -25.17
CA LYS A 99 -6.22 -0.66 -25.86
C LYS A 99 -6.04 -2.19 -25.96
N MET A 100 -6.56 -2.95 -25.00
CA MET A 100 -6.63 -4.41 -25.02
C MET A 100 -7.80 -4.97 -25.86
N GLY A 101 -8.58 -4.10 -26.51
CA GLY A 101 -9.65 -4.50 -27.43
C GLY A 101 -11.04 -4.64 -26.80
N VAL A 102 -11.22 -4.26 -25.53
CA VAL A 102 -12.55 -4.20 -24.90
C VAL A 102 -13.28 -2.96 -25.42
N THR A 103 -14.22 -3.15 -26.35
CA THR A 103 -14.93 -2.02 -26.99
C THR A 103 -16.23 -1.64 -26.28
N ASN A 104 -16.89 -2.58 -25.59
CA ASN A 104 -18.15 -2.35 -24.87
C ASN A 104 -17.86 -1.99 -23.40
N VAL A 105 -17.08 -0.92 -23.18
CA VAL A 105 -16.69 -0.42 -21.86
C VAL A 105 -17.20 1.00 -21.64
N VAL A 106 -17.71 1.27 -20.44
CA VAL A 106 -18.29 2.56 -20.07
C VAL A 106 -17.57 3.11 -18.85
N LEU A 107 -17.20 4.40 -18.87
CA LEU A 107 -16.81 5.15 -17.67
C LEU A 107 -17.95 6.06 -17.25
N LEU A 108 -18.35 5.97 -15.99
CA LEU A 108 -19.31 6.86 -15.35
C LEU A 108 -18.60 7.79 -14.37
N GLU A 109 -18.72 9.08 -14.58
CA GLU A 109 -18.25 10.14 -13.68
C GLU A 109 -19.45 10.92 -13.14
N ARG A 110 -19.48 11.12 -11.82
CA ARG A 110 -20.58 11.78 -11.11
C ARG A 110 -20.75 13.23 -11.57
N ASP A 111 -19.64 13.94 -11.72
CA ASP A 111 -19.59 15.35 -12.12
C ASP A 111 -18.79 15.44 -13.43
N ARG A 112 -17.65 16.14 -13.44
CA ARG A 112 -16.71 16.15 -14.56
C ARG A 112 -15.47 15.31 -14.31
N LEU A 113 -14.79 14.92 -15.38
CA LEU A 113 -13.50 14.25 -15.30
C LEU A 113 -12.55 15.03 -14.39
N THR A 114 -11.77 14.32 -13.59
CA THR A 114 -10.80 14.84 -12.61
C THR A 114 -11.38 15.58 -11.39
N SER A 115 -12.70 15.66 -11.23
CA SER A 115 -13.39 16.44 -10.17
C SER A 115 -13.04 16.06 -8.73
N GLY A 116 -12.47 14.86 -8.50
CA GLY A 116 -11.97 14.40 -7.22
C GLY A 116 -10.57 14.95 -6.87
N THR A 117 -9.66 14.06 -6.49
CA THR A 117 -8.29 14.45 -6.11
C THR A 117 -7.41 14.84 -7.31
N THR A 118 -7.66 14.22 -8.47
CA THR A 118 -6.75 14.27 -9.62
C THR A 118 -6.40 15.70 -10.08
N TRP A 119 -7.34 16.63 -10.11
CA TRP A 119 -7.07 17.99 -10.64
C TRP A 119 -6.07 18.80 -9.80
N HIS A 120 -5.95 18.49 -8.50
CA HIS A 120 -5.11 19.25 -7.56
C HIS A 120 -3.90 18.47 -7.07
N THR A 121 -3.50 17.39 -7.74
CA THR A 121 -2.25 16.69 -7.42
C THR A 121 -1.02 17.42 -7.97
N ALA A 122 0.14 17.19 -7.36
CA ALA A 122 1.40 17.74 -7.83
C ALA A 122 1.84 17.14 -9.19
N GLY A 123 1.36 15.95 -9.57
CA GLY A 123 1.68 15.34 -10.87
C GLY A 123 3.13 14.87 -11.04
N LEU A 124 3.87 14.73 -9.94
CA LEU A 124 5.25 14.25 -9.94
C LEU A 124 5.34 12.76 -10.28
N LEU A 125 6.32 12.37 -11.09
CA LEU A 125 6.67 10.98 -11.35
C LEU A 125 8.11 10.71 -10.92
N TRP A 126 8.28 9.70 -10.08
CA TRP A 126 9.57 9.29 -9.52
C TRP A 126 9.78 7.82 -9.83
N GLN A 127 10.68 7.47 -10.75
CA GLN A 127 10.79 6.09 -11.24
C GLN A 127 11.41 5.12 -10.24
N LEU A 128 12.32 5.58 -9.38
CA LEU A 128 13.00 4.71 -8.43
C LEU A 128 12.20 4.50 -7.13
N ARG A 129 11.95 3.23 -6.83
CA ARG A 129 11.33 2.72 -5.59
C ARG A 129 12.04 1.46 -5.14
N PRO A 130 12.05 1.11 -3.83
CA PRO A 130 12.67 -0.10 -3.33
C PRO A 130 11.80 -1.36 -3.60
N SER A 131 11.32 -1.51 -4.84
CA SER A 131 10.44 -2.59 -5.29
C SER A 131 10.55 -2.76 -6.80
N ASP A 132 10.87 -3.98 -7.23
CA ASP A 132 10.99 -4.37 -8.63
C ASP A 132 9.68 -4.08 -9.40
N VAL A 133 8.55 -4.55 -8.86
CA VAL A 133 7.22 -4.37 -9.47
C VAL A 133 6.87 -2.89 -9.55
N GLU A 134 7.15 -2.08 -8.52
CA GLU A 134 6.87 -0.64 -8.60
C GLU A 134 7.68 0.05 -9.68
N VAL A 135 8.96 -0.28 -9.82
CA VAL A 135 9.82 0.28 -10.86
C VAL A 135 9.23 -0.03 -12.24
N GLU A 136 8.80 -1.27 -12.49
CA GLU A 136 8.16 -1.65 -13.77
C GLU A 136 6.85 -0.90 -14.01
N LEU A 137 6.00 -0.76 -12.99
CA LEU A 137 4.74 0.01 -13.09
C LEU A 137 5.00 1.48 -13.41
N LEU A 138 6.00 2.08 -12.78
CA LEU A 138 6.39 3.47 -12.97
C LEU A 138 6.99 3.71 -14.35
N THR A 139 7.83 2.80 -14.84
CA THR A 139 8.34 2.82 -16.21
C THR A 139 7.19 2.76 -17.21
N HIS A 140 6.19 1.91 -16.98
CA HIS A 140 5.00 1.89 -17.85
C HIS A 140 4.24 3.21 -17.82
N THR A 141 3.96 3.77 -16.64
CA THR A 141 3.32 5.09 -16.55
C THR A 141 4.12 6.15 -17.29
N ARG A 142 5.46 6.19 -17.13
CA ARG A 142 6.32 7.14 -17.83
C ARG A 142 6.14 7.03 -19.34
N ASN A 143 6.20 5.82 -19.91
CA ASN A 143 6.07 5.64 -21.36
C ASN A 143 4.72 6.15 -21.88
N VAL A 144 3.64 5.79 -21.18
CA VAL A 144 2.27 6.24 -21.51
C VAL A 144 2.19 7.76 -21.57
N VAL A 145 2.70 8.45 -20.54
CA VAL A 145 2.57 9.91 -20.45
C VAL A 145 3.60 10.68 -21.28
N SER A 146 4.79 10.14 -21.51
CA SER A 146 5.87 10.87 -22.17
C SER A 146 5.81 10.83 -23.69
N TRP A 147 5.26 9.76 -24.30
CA TRP A 147 5.21 9.65 -25.76
C TRP A 147 4.01 8.86 -26.30
N GLU A 148 3.58 7.74 -25.68
CA GLU A 148 2.55 6.88 -26.30
C GLU A 148 1.21 7.62 -26.55
N LEU A 149 0.75 8.41 -25.59
CA LEU A 149 -0.51 9.15 -25.74
C LEU A 149 -0.43 10.23 -26.81
N GLU A 150 0.73 10.87 -26.98
CA GLU A 150 0.92 11.87 -28.02
C GLU A 150 0.92 11.21 -29.40
N GLU A 151 1.59 10.07 -29.56
CA GLU A 151 1.56 9.29 -30.80
C GLU A 151 0.14 8.80 -31.14
N GLU A 152 -0.63 8.37 -30.13
CA GLU A 152 -1.98 7.84 -30.34
C GLU A 152 -3.04 8.91 -30.59
N THR A 153 -2.87 10.12 -30.03
CA THR A 153 -3.92 11.16 -30.02
C THR A 153 -3.56 12.45 -30.74
N GLY A 154 -2.28 12.67 -31.02
CA GLY A 154 -1.74 13.95 -31.49
C GLY A 154 -1.81 15.08 -30.46
N LEU A 155 -2.03 14.76 -29.17
CA LEU A 155 -2.08 15.73 -28.08
C LEU A 155 -0.93 15.51 -27.10
N HIS A 156 -0.25 16.59 -26.74
CA HIS A 156 0.76 16.57 -25.69
C HIS A 156 0.12 16.43 -24.31
N THR A 157 0.63 15.52 -23.48
CA THR A 157 0.11 15.20 -22.13
C THR A 157 0.46 16.24 -21.07
N GLY A 158 1.37 17.17 -21.40
CA GLY A 158 1.96 18.10 -20.45
C GLY A 158 3.15 17.51 -19.69
N TRP A 159 3.73 16.41 -20.17
CA TRP A 159 4.96 15.85 -19.62
C TRP A 159 6.13 16.84 -19.71
N ILE A 160 6.81 17.05 -18.59
CA ILE A 160 8.03 17.85 -18.48
C ILE A 160 9.08 16.97 -17.82
N GLN A 161 10.08 16.58 -18.60
CA GLN A 161 11.24 15.82 -18.12
C GLN A 161 12.31 16.79 -17.60
N ASN A 162 12.11 17.32 -16.40
CA ASN A 162 13.10 18.16 -15.73
C ASN A 162 13.97 17.41 -14.71
N GLY A 163 13.76 16.11 -14.54
CA GLY A 163 14.51 15.26 -13.62
C GLY A 163 13.98 15.29 -12.18
N GLY A 164 14.52 14.37 -11.38
CA GLY A 164 14.18 14.18 -9.98
C GLY A 164 15.44 14.08 -9.12
N LEU A 165 15.46 14.78 -7.98
CA LEU A 165 16.59 14.87 -7.07
C LEU A 165 16.17 14.45 -5.66
N PHE A 166 16.80 13.38 -5.18
CA PHE A 166 16.56 12.78 -3.88
C PHE A 166 17.64 13.23 -2.90
N ILE A 167 17.25 13.85 -1.80
CA ILE A 167 18.19 14.49 -0.86
C ILE A 167 18.59 13.54 0.26
N ALA A 168 19.90 13.46 0.55
CA ALA A 168 20.44 12.70 1.68
C ALA A 168 21.19 13.61 2.66
N SER A 169 20.53 13.94 3.77
CA SER A 169 21.09 14.75 4.86
C SER A 169 21.80 13.88 5.92
N ASN A 170 21.82 12.55 5.72
CA ASN A 170 22.55 11.61 6.57
C ASN A 170 23.13 10.43 5.76
N LYS A 171 24.08 9.70 6.37
CA LYS A 171 24.79 8.59 5.72
C LYS A 171 23.87 7.42 5.37
N GLN A 172 22.97 7.04 6.27
CA GLN A 172 22.05 5.93 6.04
C GLN A 172 21.14 6.21 4.84
N ARG A 173 20.64 7.45 4.69
CA ARG A 173 19.85 7.85 3.53
C ARG A 173 20.65 7.77 2.23
N LEU A 174 21.90 8.21 2.24
CA LEU A 174 22.76 8.10 1.06
C LEU A 174 23.01 6.62 0.68
N ASP A 175 23.16 5.74 1.67
CA ASP A 175 23.31 4.30 1.43
C ASP A 175 22.01 3.66 0.90
N GLU A 176 20.85 4.08 1.40
CA GLU A 176 19.54 3.71 0.80
C GLU A 176 19.50 4.09 -0.68
N TYR A 177 19.91 5.30 -1.04
CA TYR A 177 19.92 5.76 -2.42
C TYR A 177 20.93 5.04 -3.31
N LYS A 178 22.10 4.66 -2.79
CA LYS A 178 23.04 3.80 -3.56
C LYS A 178 22.43 2.44 -3.86
N ARG A 179 21.61 1.90 -2.95
CA ARG A 179 20.85 0.67 -3.19
C ARG A 179 19.77 0.88 -4.26
N LEU A 180 19.04 1.99 -4.21
CA LEU A 180 18.07 2.38 -5.26
C LEU A 180 18.74 2.56 -6.63
N MET A 181 19.89 3.23 -6.70
CA MET A 181 20.68 3.36 -7.94
C MET A 181 21.10 1.98 -8.48
N SER A 182 21.48 1.06 -7.59
CA SER A 182 21.84 -0.31 -7.99
C SER A 182 20.65 -1.08 -8.57
N LEU A 183 19.45 -0.89 -8.00
CA LEU A 183 18.20 -1.40 -8.56
C LEU A 183 17.88 -0.76 -9.92
N GLY A 184 18.01 0.56 -10.03
CA GLY A 184 17.80 1.30 -11.29
C GLY A 184 18.65 0.76 -12.44
N LYS A 185 19.91 0.38 -12.17
CA LYS A 185 20.79 -0.26 -13.17
C LYS A 185 20.24 -1.57 -13.71
N VAL A 186 19.55 -2.37 -12.89
CA VAL A 186 18.93 -3.64 -13.32
C VAL A 186 17.77 -3.37 -14.28
N PHE A 187 17.00 -2.32 -14.03
CA PHE A 187 15.84 -1.93 -14.85
C PHE A 187 16.17 -0.93 -15.97
N GLY A 188 17.45 -0.58 -16.16
CA GLY A 188 17.87 0.35 -17.20
C GLY A 188 17.49 1.81 -16.96
N ILE A 189 17.22 2.20 -15.72
CA ILE A 189 16.92 3.59 -15.35
C ILE A 189 18.22 4.33 -15.06
N GLU A 190 18.49 5.36 -15.86
CA GLU A 190 19.64 6.24 -15.65
C GLU A 190 19.51 6.98 -14.31
N SER A 191 20.55 6.87 -13.49
CA SER A 191 20.62 7.58 -12.22
C SER A 191 22.07 7.76 -11.74
N HIS A 192 22.31 8.86 -11.03
CA HIS A 192 23.63 9.30 -10.61
C HIS A 192 23.62 9.68 -9.13
N VAL A 193 24.57 9.17 -8.35
CA VAL A 193 24.81 9.69 -7.00
C VAL A 193 25.78 10.86 -7.12
N LEU A 194 25.33 12.05 -6.74
CA LEU A 194 26.08 13.29 -6.88
C LEU A 194 26.68 13.74 -5.55
N SER A 195 27.86 14.37 -5.60
CA SER A 195 28.43 15.10 -4.46
C SER A 195 27.61 16.37 -4.15
N PRO A 196 27.80 16.98 -2.97
CA PRO A 196 27.22 18.30 -2.67
C PRO A 196 27.60 19.38 -3.71
N GLU A 197 28.83 19.37 -4.20
CA GLU A 197 29.32 20.31 -5.23
C GLU A 197 28.61 20.10 -6.57
N GLU A 198 28.55 18.86 -7.06
CA GLU A 198 27.83 18.51 -8.30
C GLU A 198 26.33 18.82 -8.18
N THR A 199 25.75 18.59 -6.98
CA THR A 199 24.36 18.95 -6.68
C THR A 199 24.16 20.46 -6.77
N LYS A 200 25.11 21.27 -6.27
CA LYS A 200 25.06 22.73 -6.32
C LYS A 200 25.20 23.27 -7.75
N GLU A 201 25.98 22.61 -8.59
CA GLU A 201 26.08 22.94 -10.01
C GLU A 201 24.77 22.67 -10.75
N LEU A 202 24.12 21.54 -10.46
CA LEU A 202 22.82 21.18 -11.03
C LEU A 202 21.66 22.03 -10.48
N TYR A 203 21.69 22.37 -9.19
CA TYR A 203 20.66 23.16 -8.50
C TYR A 203 21.30 24.33 -7.73
N PRO A 204 21.64 25.45 -8.39
CA PRO A 204 22.37 26.57 -7.79
C PRO A 204 21.70 27.23 -6.59
N LEU A 205 20.37 27.22 -6.53
CA LEU A 205 19.60 27.80 -5.43
C LEU A 205 19.52 26.89 -4.19
N MET A 206 20.00 25.65 -4.27
CA MET A 206 19.91 24.68 -3.18
C MET A 206 20.99 24.92 -2.13
N ASN A 207 20.63 24.84 -0.85
CA ASN A 207 21.62 24.69 0.21
C ASN A 207 22.12 23.24 0.24
N VAL A 208 23.44 23.06 0.15
CA VAL A 208 24.09 21.75 0.11
C VAL A 208 25.02 21.51 1.31
N ASP A 209 25.11 22.47 2.24
CA ASP A 209 26.13 22.49 3.30
C ASP A 209 25.99 21.32 4.29
N ASP A 210 24.77 20.80 4.48
CA ASP A 210 24.44 19.69 5.37
C ASP A 210 24.19 18.37 4.62
N LEU A 211 24.47 18.32 3.31
CA LEU A 211 24.24 17.13 2.50
C LEU A 211 25.45 16.20 2.51
N TYR A 212 25.16 14.90 2.58
CA TYR A 212 26.14 13.87 2.29
C TYR A 212 26.24 13.56 0.79
N GLY A 213 25.17 13.86 0.06
CA GLY A 213 25.06 13.67 -1.39
C GLY A 213 23.59 13.65 -1.82
N THR A 214 23.35 13.42 -3.10
CA THR A 214 22.01 13.27 -3.67
C THR A 214 21.95 12.11 -4.64
N LEU A 215 20.74 11.62 -4.93
CA LEU A 215 20.49 10.73 -6.06
C LEU A 215 19.68 11.49 -7.11
N TYR A 216 20.25 11.66 -8.29
CA TYR A 216 19.66 12.34 -9.43
C TYR A 216 19.17 11.32 -10.47
N VAL A 217 17.93 11.48 -10.93
CA VAL A 217 17.29 10.68 -11.96
C VAL A 217 16.86 11.63 -13.10
N PRO A 218 17.60 11.71 -14.21
CA PRO A 218 17.35 12.69 -15.27
C PRO A 218 16.01 12.52 -15.98
N GLU A 219 15.51 11.28 -16.03
CA GLU A 219 14.28 10.93 -16.76
C GLU A 219 12.99 11.07 -15.94
N ASP A 220 13.10 11.43 -14.65
CA ASP A 220 11.96 11.79 -13.83
C ASP A 220 11.38 13.15 -14.24
N GLY A 221 10.19 13.48 -13.73
CA GLY A 221 9.53 14.71 -14.17
C GLY A 221 8.16 14.94 -13.56
N THR A 222 7.39 15.78 -14.25
CA THR A 222 6.01 16.11 -13.87
C THR A 222 5.09 16.00 -15.09
N MET A 223 3.83 15.63 -14.86
CA MET A 223 2.78 15.62 -15.87
C MET A 223 1.64 16.56 -15.49
N ASP A 224 0.90 17.07 -16.48
CA ASP A 224 -0.34 17.80 -16.25
C ASP A 224 -1.48 16.82 -15.97
N PRO A 225 -2.09 16.82 -14.77
CA PRO A 225 -3.12 15.84 -14.42
C PRO A 225 -4.35 15.88 -15.32
N ALA A 226 -4.86 17.09 -15.60
CA ALA A 226 -6.07 17.27 -16.40
C ALA A 226 -5.83 16.96 -17.89
N GLY A 227 -4.72 17.45 -18.45
CA GLY A 227 -4.29 17.15 -19.81
C GLY A 227 -4.07 15.66 -20.04
N THR A 228 -3.42 14.97 -19.10
CA THR A 228 -3.19 13.52 -19.17
C THR A 228 -4.51 12.75 -19.19
N CYS A 229 -5.45 13.04 -18.28
CA CYS A 229 -6.76 12.38 -18.25
C CYS A 229 -7.59 12.64 -19.53
N THR A 230 -7.47 13.85 -20.08
CA THR A 230 -8.11 14.21 -21.35
C THR A 230 -7.55 13.38 -22.52
N CYS A 231 -6.22 13.21 -22.58
CA CYS A 231 -5.58 12.41 -23.62
C CYS A 231 -5.97 10.92 -23.51
N LEU A 232 -5.97 10.37 -22.28
CA LEU A 232 -6.39 8.99 -22.01
C LEU A 232 -7.82 8.72 -22.46
N THR A 233 -8.76 9.56 -22.05
CA THR A 233 -10.19 9.38 -22.39
C THR A 233 -10.46 9.59 -23.87
N ARG A 234 -9.70 10.47 -24.54
CA ARG A 234 -9.74 10.61 -26.01
C ARG A 234 -9.21 9.36 -26.71
N ALA A 235 -8.08 8.83 -26.28
CA ALA A 235 -7.51 7.59 -26.81
C ALA A 235 -8.49 6.41 -26.64
N ALA A 236 -9.10 6.28 -25.46
CA ALA A 236 -10.13 5.28 -25.19
C ALA A 236 -11.37 5.46 -26.10
N SER A 237 -11.86 6.70 -26.24
CA SER A 237 -13.02 7.00 -27.10
C SER A 237 -12.76 6.67 -28.57
N ASN A 238 -11.55 6.94 -29.07
CA ASN A 238 -11.15 6.59 -30.43
C ASN A 238 -11.18 5.06 -30.68
N ARG A 239 -11.20 4.25 -29.61
CA ARG A 239 -11.30 2.79 -29.63
C ARG A 239 -12.71 2.27 -29.30
N GLY A 240 -13.70 3.16 -29.18
CA GLY A 240 -15.10 2.81 -28.96
C GLY A 240 -15.57 2.85 -27.51
N ALA A 241 -14.69 3.17 -26.55
CA ALA A 241 -15.08 3.32 -25.15
C ALA A 241 -16.03 4.52 -24.94
N LEU A 242 -16.99 4.38 -24.03
CA LEU A 242 -17.99 5.41 -23.75
C LEU A 242 -17.71 6.11 -22.42
N ILE A 243 -17.33 7.38 -22.48
CA ILE A 243 -17.19 8.23 -21.29
C ILE A 243 -18.47 9.07 -21.11
N ILE A 244 -19.08 8.97 -19.93
CA ILE A 244 -20.30 9.67 -19.52
C ILE A 244 -20.03 10.44 -18.21
N GLU A 245 -20.09 11.76 -18.30
CA GLU A 245 -20.00 12.70 -17.16
C GLU A 245 -21.42 13.07 -16.69
N ASN A 246 -21.54 13.72 -15.53
CA ASN A 246 -22.80 14.08 -14.87
C ASN A 246 -23.73 12.88 -14.63
N CYS A 247 -23.16 11.72 -14.31
CA CYS A 247 -23.87 10.46 -14.15
C CYS A 247 -23.49 9.76 -12.83
N PRO A 248 -23.99 10.24 -11.68
CA PRO A 248 -23.77 9.57 -10.40
C PRO A 248 -24.32 8.15 -10.41
N VAL A 249 -23.47 7.20 -10.01
CA VAL A 249 -23.92 5.86 -9.62
C VAL A 249 -24.62 5.94 -8.27
N THR A 250 -25.77 5.31 -8.17
CA THR A 250 -26.63 5.31 -6.97
C THR A 250 -26.79 3.92 -6.35
N GLY A 251 -26.30 2.87 -7.01
CA GLY A 251 -26.34 1.51 -6.48
C GLY A 251 -25.67 0.49 -7.40
N ILE A 252 -25.35 -0.66 -6.84
CA ILE A 252 -24.84 -1.83 -7.55
C ILE A 252 -25.83 -2.97 -7.30
N GLU A 253 -26.40 -3.52 -8.37
CA GLU A 253 -27.25 -4.70 -8.25
C GLU A 253 -26.36 -5.94 -8.18
N VAL A 254 -26.52 -6.72 -7.11
CA VAL A 254 -25.81 -7.98 -6.89
C VAL A 254 -26.82 -9.12 -6.91
N ARG A 255 -26.53 -10.17 -7.67
CA ARG A 255 -27.33 -11.40 -7.71
C ARG A 255 -26.46 -12.58 -7.28
N THR A 256 -27.08 -13.52 -6.60
CA THR A 256 -26.43 -14.80 -6.30
C THR A 256 -26.43 -15.65 -7.56
N ASP A 257 -25.27 -16.15 -7.96
CA ASP A 257 -25.14 -17.07 -9.09
C ASP A 257 -25.60 -18.50 -8.72
N ASP A 258 -25.59 -19.41 -9.70
CA ASP A 258 -26.00 -20.80 -9.52
C ASP A 258 -25.14 -21.58 -8.51
N PHE A 259 -23.99 -21.04 -8.12
CA PHE A 259 -23.07 -21.60 -7.13
C PHE A 259 -23.24 -20.98 -5.74
N GLY A 260 -24.24 -20.11 -5.54
CA GLY A 260 -24.46 -19.45 -4.26
C GLY A 260 -23.54 -18.27 -4.01
N VAL A 261 -22.79 -17.80 -5.03
CA VAL A 261 -21.80 -16.72 -4.88
C VAL A 261 -22.41 -15.39 -5.32
N PRO A 262 -22.31 -14.31 -4.51
CA PRO A 262 -22.72 -12.98 -4.93
C PRO A 262 -21.90 -12.50 -6.15
N ARG A 263 -22.59 -11.98 -7.17
CA ARG A 263 -22.00 -11.46 -8.41
C ARG A 263 -22.70 -10.17 -8.84
N VAL A 264 -21.93 -9.22 -9.37
CA VAL A 264 -22.45 -8.00 -10.00
C VAL A 264 -23.39 -8.34 -11.17
N ALA A 265 -24.54 -7.68 -11.23
CA ALA A 265 -25.53 -7.83 -12.29
C ALA A 265 -25.82 -6.52 -13.03
N ALA A 266 -25.76 -5.37 -12.35
CA ALA A 266 -25.96 -4.07 -12.97
C ALA A 266 -25.39 -2.91 -12.16
N VAL A 267 -25.14 -1.79 -12.83
CA VAL A 267 -24.89 -0.47 -12.21
C VAL A 267 -26.14 0.38 -12.34
N LEU A 268 -26.59 0.95 -11.21
CA LEU A 268 -27.81 1.75 -11.14
C LEU A 268 -27.47 3.25 -11.12
N THR A 269 -28.19 4.04 -11.91
CA THR A 269 -28.16 5.50 -11.89
C THR A 269 -29.58 6.06 -11.85
N LYS A 270 -29.72 7.38 -11.69
CA LYS A 270 -31.04 8.03 -11.76
C LYS A 270 -31.70 7.92 -13.14
N GLN A 271 -30.93 7.66 -14.19
CA GLN A 271 -31.39 7.63 -15.58
C GLN A 271 -31.64 6.20 -16.10
N GLY A 272 -31.32 5.18 -15.31
CA GLY A 272 -31.53 3.78 -15.66
C GLY A 272 -30.44 2.87 -15.11
N ALA A 273 -30.53 1.59 -15.45
CA ALA A 273 -29.53 0.60 -15.11
C ALA A 273 -28.70 0.22 -16.34
N ILE A 274 -27.39 0.02 -16.17
CA ILE A 274 -26.52 -0.60 -17.16
C ILE A 274 -26.28 -2.03 -16.71
N GLN A 275 -26.80 -3.01 -17.45
CA GLN A 275 -26.54 -4.43 -17.17
C GLN A 275 -25.06 -4.74 -17.41
N THR A 276 -24.39 -5.32 -16.42
CA THR A 276 -22.98 -5.70 -16.53
C THR A 276 -22.65 -6.75 -15.49
N SER A 277 -21.68 -7.62 -15.82
CA SER A 277 -21.10 -8.56 -14.85
C SER A 277 -19.80 -8.05 -14.24
N CYS A 278 -19.33 -6.85 -14.61
CA CYS A 278 -18.05 -6.32 -14.16
C CYS A 278 -18.12 -4.82 -13.87
N VAL A 279 -17.78 -4.43 -12.65
CA VAL A 279 -17.67 -3.05 -12.17
C VAL A 279 -16.28 -2.82 -11.63
N VAL A 280 -15.67 -1.69 -11.98
CA VAL A 280 -14.37 -1.27 -11.44
C VAL A 280 -14.54 -0.01 -10.61
N ASN A 281 -14.28 -0.11 -9.31
CA ASN A 281 -14.38 0.97 -8.34
C ASN A 281 -13.11 1.83 -8.36
N CYS A 282 -13.14 2.90 -9.15
CA CYS A 282 -12.08 3.91 -9.27
C CYS A 282 -12.48 5.23 -8.57
N CYS A 283 -13.31 5.17 -7.53
CA CYS A 283 -13.94 6.34 -6.93
C CYS A 283 -13.08 7.11 -5.91
N GLY A 284 -11.75 6.90 -5.86
CA GLY A 284 -10.86 7.63 -4.95
C GLY A 284 -11.33 7.57 -3.49
N VAL A 285 -11.51 8.72 -2.85
CA VAL A 285 -12.01 8.83 -1.46
C VAL A 285 -13.45 8.33 -1.28
N TRP A 286 -14.25 8.25 -2.35
CA TRP A 286 -15.61 7.71 -2.33
C TRP A 286 -15.67 6.21 -2.60
N ALA A 287 -14.53 5.52 -2.74
CA ALA A 287 -14.53 4.09 -3.05
C ALA A 287 -15.19 3.24 -1.96
N GLN A 288 -15.10 3.64 -0.69
CA GLN A 288 -15.83 2.97 0.39
C GLN A 288 -17.34 3.05 0.19
N ALA A 289 -17.88 4.23 -0.17
CA ALA A 289 -19.31 4.42 -0.39
C ALA A 289 -19.84 3.55 -1.54
N LEU A 290 -19.08 3.42 -2.64
CA LEU A 290 -19.45 2.51 -3.73
C LEU A 290 -19.36 1.03 -3.31
N GLY A 291 -18.33 0.67 -2.53
CA GLY A 291 -18.19 -0.69 -1.98
C GLY A 291 -19.38 -1.09 -1.10
N GLU A 292 -19.83 -0.18 -0.24
CA GLU A 292 -21.00 -0.38 0.63
C GLU A 292 -22.28 -0.66 -0.17
N MET A 293 -22.47 -0.03 -1.33
CA MET A 293 -23.60 -0.30 -2.24
C MET A 293 -23.61 -1.75 -2.77
N ALA A 294 -22.44 -2.40 -2.86
CA ALA A 294 -22.28 -3.78 -3.30
C ALA A 294 -22.12 -4.77 -2.14
N GLY A 295 -21.92 -4.31 -0.90
CA GLY A 295 -21.58 -5.18 0.25
C GLY A 295 -20.10 -5.56 0.32
N VAL A 296 -19.21 -4.76 -0.28
CA VAL A 296 -17.75 -4.94 -0.29
C VAL A 296 -17.07 -4.00 0.71
N GLN A 297 -16.11 -4.50 1.48
CA GLN A 297 -15.33 -3.68 2.41
C GLN A 297 -14.09 -3.11 1.72
N VAL A 298 -13.96 -1.78 1.71
CA VAL A 298 -12.81 -1.07 1.10
C VAL A 298 -11.97 -0.41 2.20
N PRO A 299 -10.81 -0.99 2.59
CA PRO A 299 -10.05 -0.56 3.76
C PRO A 299 -9.15 0.65 3.47
N LEU A 300 -9.76 1.84 3.37
CA LEU A 300 -9.04 3.11 3.24
C LEU A 300 -9.63 4.17 4.17
N VAL A 301 -8.87 5.25 4.38
CA VAL A 301 -9.32 6.45 5.10
C VAL A 301 -8.99 7.69 4.30
N ALA A 302 -9.81 8.73 4.41
CA ALA A 302 -9.53 10.02 3.83
C ALA A 302 -8.75 10.89 4.83
N MET A 303 -7.67 11.53 4.37
CA MET A 303 -6.92 12.53 5.12
C MET A 303 -6.69 13.77 4.26
N HIS A 304 -6.50 14.92 4.89
CA HIS A 304 -6.06 16.12 4.21
C HIS A 304 -4.61 15.95 3.79
N HIS A 305 -4.30 16.34 2.55
CA HIS A 305 -2.93 16.50 2.08
C HIS A 305 -2.79 17.84 1.38
N ALA A 306 -1.67 18.51 1.59
CA ALA A 306 -1.51 19.89 1.19
C ALA A 306 -0.15 20.23 0.59
N TYR A 307 -0.17 21.27 -0.25
CA TYR A 307 1.01 22.00 -0.67
C TYR A 307 0.67 23.48 -0.87
N VAL A 308 1.70 24.31 -0.84
CA VAL A 308 1.62 25.74 -1.15
C VAL A 308 2.33 26.00 -2.47
N VAL A 309 1.84 26.97 -3.22
CA VAL A 309 2.50 27.46 -4.43
C VAL A 309 3.09 28.83 -4.11
N THR A 310 4.38 28.98 -4.35
CA THR A 310 5.08 30.23 -4.09
C THR A 310 4.76 31.28 -5.15
N GLU A 311 5.11 32.52 -4.85
CA GLU A 311 5.34 33.53 -5.87
C GLU A 311 6.57 33.19 -6.73
N LYS A 312 6.85 34.04 -7.72
CA LYS A 312 7.98 33.89 -8.62
C LYS A 312 9.32 33.91 -7.86
N ILE A 313 10.19 32.97 -8.18
CA ILE A 313 11.57 32.88 -7.71
C ILE A 313 12.50 33.07 -8.89
N GLU A 314 13.39 34.05 -8.82
CA GLU A 314 14.37 34.30 -9.88
C GLU A 314 15.43 33.19 -9.92
N GLY A 315 15.70 32.63 -11.10
CA GLY A 315 16.74 31.62 -11.32
C GLY A 315 16.35 30.16 -11.01
N ILE A 316 15.08 29.88 -10.70
CA ILE A 316 14.61 28.52 -10.38
C ILE A 316 14.25 27.68 -11.62
N GLN A 317 14.26 28.27 -12.82
CA GLN A 317 13.81 27.59 -14.04
C GLN A 317 14.73 26.42 -14.43
N ASN A 318 14.16 25.40 -15.07
CA ASN A 318 14.87 24.21 -15.59
C ASN A 318 15.63 23.39 -14.53
N MET A 319 15.22 23.47 -13.27
CA MET A 319 15.76 22.66 -12.19
C MET A 319 14.98 21.34 -12.02
N PRO A 320 15.63 20.26 -11.55
CA PRO A 320 14.94 19.04 -11.14
C PRO A 320 13.92 19.26 -10.03
N ASN A 321 12.90 18.41 -9.99
CA ASN A 321 12.02 18.34 -8.82
C ASN A 321 12.81 17.75 -7.64
N VAL A 322 12.54 18.22 -6.43
CA VAL A 322 13.26 17.81 -5.23
C VAL A 322 12.37 16.98 -4.33
N ARG A 323 12.93 15.91 -3.77
CA ARG A 323 12.34 15.17 -2.67
C ARG A 323 13.37 15.04 -1.54
N ASP A 324 13.10 15.73 -0.44
CA ASP A 324 13.88 15.63 0.79
C ASP A 324 13.11 14.82 1.82
N HIS A 325 13.41 13.51 1.83
CA HIS A 325 12.80 12.58 2.75
C HIS A 325 13.17 12.87 4.22
N ASP A 326 14.36 13.41 4.48
CA ASP A 326 14.83 13.65 5.85
C ASP A 326 14.16 14.88 6.46
N ALA A 327 13.84 15.89 5.64
CA ALA A 327 13.06 17.08 6.03
C ALA A 327 11.54 16.93 5.79
N SER A 328 11.09 15.75 5.37
CA SER A 328 9.71 15.42 5.05
C SER A 328 9.02 16.31 4.01
N VAL A 329 9.76 16.83 3.02
CA VAL A 329 9.27 17.83 2.05
C VAL A 329 9.58 17.44 0.60
N TYR A 330 8.71 17.84 -0.33
CA TYR A 330 8.96 17.82 -1.76
C TYR A 330 8.78 19.21 -2.37
N LEU A 331 9.61 19.52 -3.38
CA LEU A 331 9.56 20.75 -4.14
C LEU A 331 9.34 20.40 -5.61
N ARG A 332 8.21 20.84 -6.16
CA ARG A 332 7.93 20.70 -7.58
C ARG A 332 8.18 22.03 -8.28
N LEU A 333 8.90 22.01 -9.38
CA LEU A 333 9.05 23.18 -10.24
C LEU A 333 7.76 23.45 -11.02
N GLN A 334 7.27 24.68 -10.98
CA GLN A 334 6.12 25.13 -11.75
C GLN A 334 6.45 26.45 -12.46
N GLY A 335 7.10 26.34 -13.62
CA GLY A 335 7.57 27.49 -14.38
C GLY A 335 8.67 28.24 -13.61
N ASP A 336 8.34 29.39 -13.04
CA ASP A 336 9.21 30.21 -12.21
C ASP A 336 8.79 30.23 -10.73
N ALA A 337 7.93 29.31 -10.29
CA ALA A 337 7.50 29.13 -8.91
C ALA A 337 7.77 27.69 -8.43
N LEU A 338 7.65 27.47 -7.11
CA LEU A 338 7.70 26.14 -6.50
C LEU A 338 6.35 25.75 -5.90
N SER A 339 5.96 24.49 -6.06
CA SER A 339 4.97 23.87 -5.19
C SER A 339 5.71 23.15 -4.07
N VAL A 340 5.43 23.51 -2.82
CA VAL A 340 6.08 22.98 -1.62
C VAL A 340 5.03 22.19 -0.84
N GLY A 341 5.24 20.90 -0.64
CA GLY A 341 4.34 20.05 0.16
C GLY A 341 5.12 18.99 0.93
N GLY A 342 4.46 18.28 1.83
CA GLY A 342 5.12 17.33 2.71
C GLY A 342 4.15 16.36 3.37
N TYR A 343 4.69 15.46 4.18
CA TYR A 343 3.92 14.47 4.93
C TYR A 343 4.17 14.68 6.42
N GLU A 344 3.19 15.25 7.11
CA GLU A 344 3.24 15.48 8.54
C GLU A 344 3.03 14.21 9.36
N SER A 345 3.54 14.22 10.59
CA SER A 345 3.27 13.14 11.56
C SER A 345 1.87 13.19 12.16
N ASN A 346 1.14 14.30 11.98
CA ASN A 346 -0.17 14.59 12.55
C ASN A 346 -1.20 15.05 11.50
N PRO A 347 -1.46 14.28 10.43
CA PRO A 347 -2.40 14.67 9.37
C PRO A 347 -3.82 14.91 9.91
N ILE A 348 -4.59 15.74 9.22
CA ILE A 348 -6.01 15.91 9.57
C ILE A 348 -6.81 14.78 8.91
N PHE A 349 -7.48 13.95 9.71
CA PHE A 349 -8.44 12.99 9.18
C PHE A 349 -9.67 13.72 8.64
N CYS A 350 -10.11 13.34 7.44
CA CYS A 350 -11.27 13.93 6.82
C CYS A 350 -12.54 13.27 7.39
N GLU A 351 -13.18 13.94 8.36
CA GLU A 351 -14.43 13.49 8.99
C GLU A 351 -15.68 14.10 8.32
N GLU A 352 -15.49 14.99 7.35
CA GLU A 352 -16.55 15.75 6.68
C GLU A 352 -17.23 14.90 5.58
N ALA A 353 -18.54 15.09 5.39
CA ALA A 353 -19.27 14.42 4.31
C ALA A 353 -18.91 15.01 2.94
N LEU A 354 -18.46 14.17 2.02
CA LEU A 354 -17.95 14.57 0.70
C LEU A 354 -18.95 14.37 -0.45
N ASP A 355 -20.25 14.22 -0.16
CA ASP A 355 -21.27 13.85 -1.15
C ASP A 355 -21.37 14.83 -2.32
N ASN A 356 -21.21 16.12 -2.05
CA ASN A 356 -21.29 17.21 -3.04
C ASN A 356 -19.92 17.86 -3.32
N PHE A 357 -18.83 17.20 -2.94
CA PHE A 357 -17.48 17.74 -3.11
C PHE A 357 -16.96 17.42 -4.52
N ALA A 358 -16.82 18.45 -5.34
CA ALA A 358 -16.28 18.40 -6.69
C ALA A 358 -15.47 19.68 -6.95
N PHE A 359 -14.24 19.55 -7.44
CA PHE A 359 -13.29 20.66 -7.61
C PHE A 359 -13.12 21.53 -6.35
N GLY A 360 -13.30 20.94 -5.18
CA GLY A 360 -13.19 21.60 -3.88
C GLY A 360 -11.79 21.51 -3.28
N LEU A 361 -11.47 22.46 -2.40
CA LEU A 361 -10.30 22.44 -1.53
C LEU A 361 -10.72 22.86 -0.12
N PHE A 362 -9.99 22.38 0.88
CA PHE A 362 -10.10 22.82 2.26
C PHE A 362 -9.22 24.04 2.51
N ASN A 363 -9.50 24.74 3.61
CA ASN A 363 -8.57 25.74 4.11
C ASN A 363 -7.32 25.03 4.65
N LEU A 364 -6.15 25.62 4.39
CA LEU A 364 -4.89 25.10 4.90
C LEU A 364 -4.76 25.40 6.39
N ASP A 365 -4.49 24.36 7.18
CA ASP A 365 -4.09 24.49 8.57
C ASP A 365 -2.58 24.75 8.65
N TRP A 366 -2.21 25.97 8.99
CA TRP A 366 -0.81 26.37 9.08
C TRP A 366 -0.10 25.78 10.30
N ASP A 367 -0.81 25.46 11.39
CA ASP A 367 -0.19 24.85 12.57
C ASP A 367 0.32 23.44 12.26
N VAL A 368 -0.41 22.73 11.39
CA VAL A 368 0.02 21.42 10.86
C VAL A 368 1.09 21.61 9.78
N PHE A 369 0.86 22.50 8.81
CA PHE A 369 1.70 22.61 7.62
C PHE A 369 3.09 23.23 7.86
N THR A 370 3.25 24.08 8.88
CA THR A 370 4.49 24.83 9.13
C THR A 370 5.73 23.94 9.29
N GLN A 371 5.58 22.69 9.75
CA GLN A 371 6.70 21.75 9.89
C GLN A 371 7.46 21.51 8.58
N HIS A 372 6.80 21.65 7.43
CA HIS A 372 7.41 21.47 6.10
C HIS A 372 8.16 22.71 5.61
N ILE A 373 7.77 23.90 6.10
CA ILE A 373 8.33 25.18 5.66
C ILE A 373 9.79 25.32 6.09
N ASP A 374 10.13 24.93 7.31
CA ASP A 374 11.50 25.00 7.81
C ASP A 374 12.46 24.15 6.97
N GLY A 375 12.03 22.93 6.61
CA GLY A 375 12.75 22.05 5.71
C GLY A 375 12.90 22.64 4.31
N ALA A 376 11.83 23.20 3.76
CA ALA A 376 11.84 23.85 2.45
C ALA A 376 12.80 25.06 2.41
N ILE A 377 12.74 25.93 3.42
CA ILE A 377 13.61 27.10 3.55
C ILE A 377 15.06 26.65 3.68
N ASN A 378 15.35 25.63 4.49
CA ASN A 378 16.71 25.10 4.58
C ASN A 378 17.20 24.65 3.21
N ARG A 379 16.37 23.93 2.44
CA ARG A 379 16.77 23.44 1.10
C ARG A 379 16.90 24.53 0.06
N VAL A 380 16.00 25.51 0.03
CA VAL A 380 16.00 26.61 -0.94
C VAL A 380 15.85 27.93 -0.16
N PRO A 381 16.97 28.52 0.33
CA PRO A 381 16.94 29.65 1.28
C PRO A 381 16.16 30.89 0.82
N VAL A 382 16.03 31.12 -0.48
CA VAL A 382 15.22 32.24 -1.01
C VAL A 382 13.73 32.13 -0.62
N LEU A 383 13.25 30.93 -0.28
CA LEU A 383 11.88 30.72 0.21
C LEU A 383 11.57 31.48 1.50
N GLU A 384 12.57 31.82 2.33
CA GLU A 384 12.38 32.64 3.53
C GLU A 384 11.73 34.00 3.21
N LYS A 385 12.01 34.54 2.03
CA LYS A 385 11.56 35.86 1.58
C LYS A 385 10.51 35.79 0.47
N THR A 386 10.16 34.59 0.02
CA THR A 386 9.24 34.40 -1.11
C THR A 386 7.81 34.35 -0.60
N GLY A 387 6.90 35.10 -1.23
CA GLY A 387 5.48 35.07 -0.88
C GLY A 387 4.82 33.74 -1.27
N ILE A 388 3.64 33.48 -0.71
CA ILE A 388 2.78 32.36 -1.08
C ILE A 388 1.66 32.88 -1.97
N LYS A 389 1.55 32.34 -3.18
CA LYS A 389 0.55 32.70 -4.18
C LYS A 389 -0.79 32.01 -3.93
N SER A 390 -0.76 30.73 -3.55
CA SER A 390 -1.97 29.95 -3.29
C SER A 390 -1.69 28.74 -2.41
N THR A 391 -2.71 28.24 -1.73
CA THR A 391 -2.69 27.01 -0.96
C THR A 391 -3.57 25.96 -1.62
N VAL A 392 -3.14 24.71 -1.58
CA VAL A 392 -3.92 23.56 -2.04
C VAL A 392 -3.98 22.57 -0.89
N CYS A 393 -5.17 22.25 -0.44
CA CYS A 393 -5.42 21.25 0.60
C CYS A 393 -6.66 20.46 0.18
N GLY A 394 -6.53 19.17 -0.04
CA GLY A 394 -7.62 18.35 -0.57
C GLY A 394 -7.68 16.98 0.10
N PRO A 395 -8.80 16.25 -0.11
CA PRO A 395 -8.97 14.92 0.45
C PRO A 395 -8.20 13.90 -0.39
N GLU A 396 -7.45 13.05 0.29
CA GLU A 396 -6.67 11.97 -0.30
C GLU A 396 -6.96 10.66 0.41
N SER A 397 -6.98 9.56 -0.35
CA SER A 397 -7.27 8.23 0.20
C SER A 397 -5.98 7.51 0.59
N PHE A 398 -5.88 7.12 1.86
CA PHE A 398 -4.73 6.39 2.42
C PHE A 398 -5.11 5.00 2.92
N THR A 399 -4.18 4.07 2.75
CA THR A 399 -4.32 2.63 3.02
C THR A 399 -3.34 2.18 4.10
N ALA A 400 -3.65 1.05 4.74
CA ALA A 400 -2.97 0.56 5.94
C ALA A 400 -1.48 0.19 5.75
N ASP A 401 -1.03 0.03 4.52
CA ASP A 401 0.35 -0.31 4.15
C ASP A 401 0.94 0.63 3.08
N HIS A 402 0.27 1.74 2.81
CA HIS A 402 0.65 2.70 1.78
C HIS A 402 0.71 2.12 0.36
N LYS A 403 -0.01 1.03 0.07
CA LYS A 403 -0.15 0.46 -1.28
C LYS A 403 -1.60 0.57 -1.78
N PRO A 404 -1.82 0.86 -3.08
CA PRO A 404 -3.17 0.83 -3.66
C PRO A 404 -3.92 -0.48 -3.40
N LEU A 405 -5.25 -0.40 -3.50
CA LEU A 405 -6.16 -1.52 -3.46
C LEU A 405 -6.58 -1.85 -4.90
N LEU A 406 -6.06 -2.95 -5.43
CA LEU A 406 -6.33 -3.47 -6.77
C LEU A 406 -6.92 -4.87 -6.72
N GLY A 407 -7.57 -5.29 -7.80
CA GLY A 407 -8.05 -6.67 -7.99
C GLY A 407 -9.51 -6.88 -7.58
N GLU A 408 -9.99 -8.10 -7.77
CA GLU A 408 -11.37 -8.48 -7.51
C GLU A 408 -11.64 -8.64 -6.01
N ALA A 409 -12.73 -8.03 -5.54
CA ALA A 409 -13.14 -8.12 -4.15
C ALA A 409 -13.62 -9.55 -3.80
N PRO A 410 -13.15 -10.14 -2.69
CA PRO A 410 -13.51 -11.50 -2.33
C PRO A 410 -14.98 -11.69 -1.95
N GLU A 411 -15.71 -10.62 -1.65
CA GLU A 411 -17.13 -10.68 -1.26
C GLU A 411 -18.10 -10.77 -2.45
N VAL A 412 -17.77 -10.16 -3.59
CA VAL A 412 -18.67 -10.03 -4.75
C VAL A 412 -17.91 -10.18 -6.05
N ARG A 413 -18.25 -11.22 -6.81
CA ARG A 413 -17.68 -11.47 -8.14
C ARG A 413 -18.03 -10.35 -9.12
N GLY A 414 -17.07 -9.99 -9.94
CA GLY A 414 -17.15 -8.91 -10.91
C GLY A 414 -16.98 -7.52 -10.28
N PHE A 415 -16.70 -7.40 -8.98
CA PHE A 415 -16.45 -6.11 -8.35
C PHE A 415 -14.95 -5.90 -8.11
N PHE A 416 -14.31 -5.14 -8.99
CA PHE A 416 -12.88 -4.84 -8.94
C PHE A 416 -12.61 -3.53 -8.19
N LEU A 417 -11.52 -3.48 -7.45
CA LEU A 417 -11.02 -2.26 -6.82
C LEU A 417 -9.90 -1.64 -7.64
N GLY A 418 -9.90 -0.31 -7.64
CA GLY A 418 -8.90 0.56 -8.25
C GLY A 418 -8.80 1.85 -7.43
N CYS A 419 -8.38 1.77 -6.18
CA CYS A 419 -8.47 2.92 -5.26
C CYS A 419 -7.34 2.94 -4.21
N GLY A 420 -7.33 3.95 -3.33
CA GLY A 420 -6.39 3.99 -2.20
C GLY A 420 -4.95 4.34 -2.60
N PHE A 421 -4.75 5.27 -3.52
CA PHE A 421 -3.45 5.52 -4.14
C PHE A 421 -2.46 6.32 -3.28
N ASN A 422 -2.81 6.74 -2.07
CA ASN A 422 -1.89 7.37 -1.13
C ASN A 422 -1.14 8.59 -1.75
N SER A 423 -1.86 9.47 -2.46
CA SER A 423 -1.29 10.60 -3.21
C SER A 423 -0.31 10.24 -4.34
N ALA A 424 -0.24 8.97 -4.75
CA ALA A 424 0.57 8.47 -5.87
C ALA A 424 -0.26 8.16 -7.14
N GLY A 425 -1.51 8.62 -7.22
CA GLY A 425 -2.47 8.22 -8.26
C GLY A 425 -2.10 8.56 -9.70
N MET A 426 -1.38 9.66 -9.92
CA MET A 426 -0.85 10.00 -11.26
C MET A 426 0.38 9.15 -11.59
N MET A 427 1.28 9.01 -10.63
CA MET A 427 2.57 8.35 -10.77
C MET A 427 2.44 6.84 -11.02
N LEU A 428 1.57 6.16 -10.26
CA LEU A 428 1.33 4.72 -10.42
C LEU A 428 0.19 4.41 -11.40
N GLY A 429 -0.54 5.43 -11.86
CA GLY A 429 -1.82 5.26 -12.56
C GLY A 429 -1.74 4.46 -13.85
N GLY A 430 -0.70 4.67 -14.68
CA GLY A 430 -0.53 3.95 -15.95
C GLY A 430 -0.23 2.47 -15.69
N GLY A 431 0.83 2.17 -14.96
CA GLY A 431 1.20 0.80 -14.57
C GLY A 431 0.03 0.04 -13.91
N CYS A 432 -0.57 0.63 -12.88
CA CYS A 432 -1.69 0.00 -12.17
C CYS A 432 -2.94 -0.14 -13.06
N GLY A 433 -3.22 0.84 -13.92
CA GLY A 433 -4.34 0.78 -14.85
C GLY A 433 -4.18 -0.33 -15.89
N LYS A 434 -2.96 -0.56 -16.38
CA LYS A 434 -2.63 -1.67 -17.27
C LYS A 434 -2.82 -3.02 -16.58
N GLU A 435 -2.24 -3.20 -15.39
CA GLU A 435 -2.35 -4.46 -14.67
C GLU A 435 -3.80 -4.75 -14.24
N LEU A 436 -4.57 -3.73 -13.84
CA LEU A 436 -5.99 -3.89 -13.52
C LEU A 436 -6.82 -4.29 -14.76
N ALA A 437 -6.57 -3.65 -15.91
CA ALA A 437 -7.21 -4.05 -17.17
C ALA A 437 -6.83 -5.48 -17.58
N HIS A 438 -5.55 -5.86 -17.43
CA HIS A 438 -5.10 -7.23 -17.68
C HIS A 438 -5.81 -8.23 -16.77
N TRP A 439 -5.95 -7.90 -15.49
CA TRP A 439 -6.64 -8.73 -14.50
C TRP A 439 -8.11 -8.96 -14.87
N ILE A 440 -8.81 -7.91 -15.31
CA ILE A 440 -10.21 -8.01 -15.74
C ILE A 440 -10.35 -8.88 -16.99
N VAL A 441 -9.44 -8.75 -17.96
CA VAL A 441 -9.52 -9.46 -19.25
C VAL A 441 -9.06 -10.92 -19.14
N HIS A 442 -8.00 -11.19 -18.37
CA HIS A 442 -7.33 -12.48 -18.34
C HIS A 442 -7.56 -13.27 -17.05
N GLY A 443 -8.14 -12.66 -16.01
CA GLY A 443 -8.40 -13.26 -14.71
C GLY A 443 -7.22 -13.26 -13.75
N HIS A 444 -6.07 -12.67 -14.13
CA HIS A 444 -4.89 -12.49 -13.28
C HIS A 444 -4.04 -11.31 -13.81
N PRO A 445 -3.22 -10.67 -12.97
CA PRO A 445 -2.26 -9.67 -13.43
C PRO A 445 -1.12 -10.30 -14.25
N GLU A 446 -0.39 -9.47 -15.00
CA GLU A 446 0.83 -9.91 -15.71
C GLU A 446 2.02 -9.96 -14.74
N LYS A 447 2.04 -9.06 -13.75
CA LYS A 447 3.08 -8.94 -12.72
C LYS A 447 2.65 -9.55 -11.39
N ASP A 448 3.60 -9.76 -10.49
CA ASP A 448 3.33 -10.14 -9.09
C ASP A 448 2.71 -8.96 -8.33
N MET A 449 1.38 -8.86 -8.40
CA MET A 449 0.60 -7.78 -7.80
C MET A 449 0.09 -8.14 -6.39
N PHE A 450 0.62 -9.16 -5.71
CA PHE A 450 0.14 -9.57 -4.38
C PHE A 450 0.13 -8.40 -3.38
N SER A 451 1.15 -7.53 -3.42
CA SER A 451 1.23 -6.35 -2.53
C SER A 451 0.19 -5.26 -2.84
N TYR A 452 -0.51 -5.34 -3.97
CA TYR A 452 -1.57 -4.43 -4.40
C TYR A 452 -2.95 -5.07 -4.34
N ASP A 453 -3.02 -6.41 -4.35
CA ASP A 453 -4.25 -7.18 -4.26
C ASP A 453 -5.03 -6.83 -2.98
N ILE A 454 -6.33 -6.56 -3.08
CA ILE A 454 -7.22 -6.37 -1.92
C ILE A 454 -7.22 -7.58 -0.98
N ARG A 455 -7.04 -8.78 -1.52
CA ARG A 455 -7.03 -10.06 -0.79
C ARG A 455 -5.78 -10.24 0.07
N ARG A 456 -4.78 -9.34 -0.04
CA ARG A 456 -3.66 -9.29 0.90
C ARG A 456 -4.13 -8.96 2.31
N PHE A 457 -5.26 -8.29 2.48
CA PHE A 457 -5.83 -8.03 3.79
C PHE A 457 -6.84 -9.11 4.17
N HIS A 458 -6.66 -9.67 5.36
CA HIS A 458 -7.62 -10.60 5.93
C HIS A 458 -8.94 -9.87 6.22
N ARG A 459 -10.09 -10.50 5.92
CA ARG A 459 -11.45 -9.92 6.09
C ARG A 459 -11.71 -9.32 7.48
N PHE A 460 -11.15 -9.92 8.52
CA PHE A 460 -11.22 -9.39 9.90
C PHE A 460 -10.62 -7.97 10.02
N LEU A 461 -9.60 -7.65 9.23
CA LEU A 461 -8.93 -6.35 9.23
C LEU A 461 -9.65 -5.34 8.32
N THR A 462 -10.15 -5.79 7.16
CA THR A 462 -10.86 -4.91 6.21
C THR A 462 -12.15 -4.33 6.78
N GLY A 463 -12.74 -4.98 7.78
CA GLY A 463 -13.89 -4.48 8.54
C GLY A 463 -13.54 -3.79 9.87
N ASN A 464 -12.26 -3.62 10.21
CA ASN A 464 -11.82 -3.07 11.50
C ASN A 464 -11.37 -1.61 11.36
N SER A 465 -12.28 -0.68 11.63
CA SER A 465 -12.02 0.77 11.49
C SER A 465 -10.85 1.28 12.32
N ARG A 466 -10.65 0.74 13.55
CA ARG A 466 -9.49 1.09 14.39
C ARG A 466 -8.19 0.73 13.70
N TRP A 467 -8.08 -0.51 13.20
CA TRP A 467 -6.88 -0.97 12.52
C TRP A 467 -6.60 -0.17 11.26
N ILE A 468 -7.60 0.04 10.40
CA ILE A 468 -7.45 0.81 9.17
C ILE A 468 -6.98 2.23 9.50
N ARG A 469 -7.62 2.90 10.47
CA ARG A 469 -7.25 4.26 10.88
C ARG A 469 -5.82 4.36 11.41
N GLU A 470 -5.46 3.51 12.39
CA GLU A 470 -4.13 3.53 13.00
C GLU A 470 -3.04 3.23 11.98
N ARG A 471 -3.23 2.20 11.14
CA ARG A 471 -2.24 1.77 10.16
C ARG A 471 -2.08 2.73 8.99
N SER A 472 -3.18 3.29 8.49
CA SER A 472 -3.11 4.31 7.45
C SER A 472 -2.44 5.58 7.96
N HIS A 473 -2.66 5.93 9.23
CA HIS A 473 -1.93 7.04 9.87
C HIS A 473 -0.44 6.78 9.99
N GLU A 474 -0.03 5.63 10.55
CA GLU A 474 1.39 5.30 10.64
C GLU A 474 2.05 5.27 9.26
N SER A 475 1.38 4.69 8.27
CA SER A 475 1.87 4.65 6.89
C SER A 475 2.03 6.05 6.28
N TYR A 476 1.08 6.96 6.51
CA TYR A 476 1.19 8.37 6.10
C TYR A 476 2.39 9.06 6.77
N ALA A 477 2.45 8.98 8.10
CA ALA A 477 3.50 9.63 8.89
C ALA A 477 4.89 9.07 8.59
N LYS A 478 4.99 7.79 8.23
CA LYS A 478 6.24 7.12 7.84
C LYS A 478 6.54 7.21 6.33
N ASN A 479 5.73 7.87 5.51
CA ASN A 479 5.90 7.86 4.04
C ASN A 479 7.33 8.22 3.59
N TYR A 480 7.99 9.14 4.30
CA TYR A 480 9.36 9.55 4.02
C TYR A 480 10.42 9.00 4.99
N SER A 481 10.07 8.08 5.88
CA SER A 481 11.05 7.37 6.70
C SER A 481 11.97 6.48 5.86
N ILE A 482 13.17 6.19 6.37
CA ILE A 482 14.04 5.14 5.80
C ILE A 482 13.38 3.79 6.10
N VAL A 483 13.28 2.92 5.09
CA VAL A 483 12.75 1.57 5.28
C VAL A 483 13.88 0.62 5.64
N PHE A 484 13.93 0.18 6.90
CA PHE A 484 14.90 -0.80 7.37
C PHE A 484 14.37 -2.23 7.26
N PRO A 485 15.22 -3.25 6.99
CA PRO A 485 14.78 -4.63 6.77
C PRO A 485 13.99 -5.26 7.92
N TYR A 486 14.23 -4.83 9.16
CA TYR A 486 13.60 -5.36 10.36
C TYR A 486 12.73 -4.32 11.08
N ASP A 487 12.34 -3.22 10.42
CA ASP A 487 11.36 -2.30 11.00
C ASP A 487 10.03 -3.03 11.20
N GLU A 488 9.31 -2.65 12.25
CA GLU A 488 8.02 -3.23 12.61
C GLU A 488 7.02 -2.09 12.88
N PRO A 489 5.76 -2.29 12.49
CA PRO A 489 4.73 -1.30 12.72
C PRO A 489 4.42 -1.16 14.22
N LEU A 490 4.17 0.07 14.63
CA LEU A 490 3.71 0.41 15.98
C LEU A 490 2.19 0.51 16.04
N ALA A 491 1.54 0.77 14.90
CA ALA A 491 0.09 0.86 14.76
C ALA A 491 -0.57 -0.51 14.56
N GLY A 492 -1.83 -0.65 14.97
CA GLY A 492 -2.65 -1.84 14.69
C GLY A 492 -2.18 -3.12 15.39
N ARG A 493 -1.43 -2.97 16.49
CA ARG A 493 -0.85 -4.08 17.29
C ARG A 493 -1.86 -4.70 18.24
N ASN A 494 -1.53 -5.86 18.78
CA ASN A 494 -2.30 -6.60 19.79
C ASN A 494 -3.74 -6.98 19.40
N LEU A 495 -4.05 -7.06 18.10
CA LEU A 495 -5.41 -7.41 17.63
C LEU A 495 -5.71 -8.90 17.74
N ARG A 496 -4.73 -9.75 17.43
CA ARG A 496 -4.84 -11.21 17.50
C ARG A 496 -3.62 -11.73 18.25
N LYS A 497 -3.89 -12.40 19.36
CA LYS A 497 -2.88 -13.05 20.21
C LYS A 497 -3.16 -14.53 20.22
N ASP A 498 -2.12 -15.33 20.07
CA ASP A 498 -2.21 -16.77 20.23
C ASP A 498 -2.31 -17.16 21.72
N PRO A 499 -2.67 -18.41 22.04
CA PRO A 499 -2.78 -18.88 23.42
C PRO A 499 -1.49 -18.87 24.24
N LEU A 500 -0.32 -18.78 23.62
CA LEU A 500 1.00 -18.77 24.27
C LEU A 500 1.56 -17.34 24.44
N TYR A 501 0.83 -16.32 23.98
CA TYR A 501 1.32 -14.94 23.95
C TYR A 501 1.87 -14.46 25.31
N GLU A 502 1.13 -14.67 26.41
CA GLU A 502 1.54 -14.19 27.73
C GLU A 502 2.78 -14.96 28.24
N GLU A 503 2.80 -16.28 28.05
CA GLU A 503 3.94 -17.13 28.40
C GLU A 503 5.19 -16.71 27.62
N LEU A 504 5.08 -16.47 26.32
CA LEU A 504 6.20 -16.07 25.47
C LEU A 504 6.68 -14.66 25.82
N LEU A 505 5.77 -13.72 26.09
CA LEU A 505 6.13 -12.38 26.56
C LEU A 505 6.95 -12.44 27.85
N LEU A 506 6.54 -13.29 28.81
CA LEU A 506 7.27 -13.48 30.06
C LEU A 506 8.68 -14.07 29.86
N GLN A 507 8.89 -14.86 28.80
CA GLN A 507 10.22 -15.36 28.41
C GLN A 507 11.06 -14.32 27.63
N GLY A 508 10.57 -13.09 27.46
CA GLY A 508 11.28 -12.03 26.74
C GLY A 508 11.00 -11.99 25.25
N CYS A 509 9.96 -12.67 24.75
CA CYS A 509 9.60 -12.61 23.34
C CYS A 509 9.38 -11.16 22.86
N VAL A 510 10.08 -10.78 21.81
CA VAL A 510 9.87 -9.56 21.03
C VAL A 510 8.99 -9.94 19.85
N PHE A 511 7.75 -9.47 19.89
CA PHE A 511 6.76 -9.82 18.87
C PHE A 511 6.89 -8.96 17.61
N GLN A 512 6.65 -9.58 16.46
CA GLN A 512 6.46 -8.94 15.16
C GLN A 512 4.98 -9.05 14.78
N GLU A 513 4.48 -8.15 13.93
CA GLU A 513 3.07 -8.13 13.54
C GLU A 513 2.85 -8.62 12.11
N ARG A 514 1.96 -9.59 11.88
CA ARG A 514 1.49 -9.92 10.52
C ARG A 514 -0.02 -10.21 10.52
N HIS A 515 -0.79 -9.51 9.68
CA HIS A 515 -2.25 -9.63 9.58
C HIS A 515 -3.00 -9.58 10.93
N GLY A 516 -2.56 -8.67 11.81
CA GLY A 516 -3.06 -8.45 13.16
C GLY A 516 -2.55 -9.43 14.21
N TRP A 517 -1.80 -10.48 13.81
CA TRP A 517 -1.20 -11.43 14.74
C TRP A 517 0.09 -10.87 15.34
N GLU A 518 0.20 -11.00 16.65
CA GLU A 518 1.48 -10.96 17.34
C GLU A 518 2.17 -12.31 17.16
N ARG A 519 3.26 -12.34 16.39
CA ARG A 519 4.05 -13.57 16.16
C ARG A 519 5.42 -13.46 16.83
N PRO A 520 5.95 -14.55 17.42
CA PRO A 520 7.28 -14.51 18.00
C PRO A 520 8.36 -14.17 16.96
N GLY A 521 9.13 -13.10 17.21
CA GLY A 521 10.25 -12.70 16.36
C GLY A 521 11.57 -13.26 16.87
N TRP A 522 11.95 -12.89 18.10
CA TRP A 522 13.17 -13.33 18.79
C TRP A 522 13.02 -13.10 20.30
N PHE A 523 13.92 -13.64 21.13
CA PHE A 523 13.81 -13.53 22.59
C PHE A 523 14.85 -12.57 23.19
N ASN A 524 14.39 -11.47 23.78
CA ASN A 524 15.23 -10.49 24.45
C ASN A 524 15.78 -11.03 25.79
N PRO A 525 17.11 -11.19 25.94
CA PRO A 525 17.70 -11.70 27.18
C PRO A 525 17.58 -10.72 28.35
N LEU A 526 17.26 -9.45 28.10
CA LEU A 526 17.07 -8.43 29.14
C LEU A 526 15.67 -8.43 29.75
N GLY A 527 14.76 -9.30 29.27
CA GLY A 527 13.41 -9.46 29.78
C GLY A 527 12.34 -8.98 28.81
N LYS A 528 11.09 -8.96 29.30
CA LYS A 528 9.90 -8.64 28.50
C LYS A 528 9.95 -7.23 27.89
N ALA A 529 9.46 -7.12 26.66
CA ALA A 529 9.26 -5.85 25.96
C ALA A 529 7.80 -5.80 25.45
N PRO A 530 6.83 -5.46 26.31
CA PRO A 530 5.43 -5.41 25.91
C PRO A 530 5.23 -4.32 24.85
N VAL A 531 4.37 -4.62 23.88
CA VAL A 531 4.01 -3.68 22.80
C VAL A 531 2.89 -2.76 23.30
N PRO A 532 3.13 -1.45 23.44
CA PRO A 532 2.10 -0.53 23.92
C PRO A 532 1.04 -0.25 22.83
N ASP A 533 -0.08 0.35 23.26
CA ASP A 533 -1.06 0.88 22.32
C ASP A 533 -0.46 2.00 21.45
N TYR A 534 -0.94 2.10 20.22
CA TYR A 534 -0.51 3.13 19.30
C TYR A 534 -0.93 4.51 19.81
N ASN A 535 0.03 5.43 19.88
CA ASN A 535 -0.15 6.77 20.44
C ASN A 535 -0.03 7.88 19.39
N TYR A 536 -0.15 7.55 18.09
CA TYR A 536 -0.11 8.51 16.98
C TYR A 536 1.07 9.50 17.06
N TYR A 537 2.24 9.02 17.50
CA TYR A 537 3.45 9.83 17.69
C TYR A 537 3.26 11.07 18.58
N GLY A 538 2.30 11.06 19.51
CA GLY A 538 2.02 12.20 20.38
C GLY A 538 0.88 13.11 19.88
N ALA A 539 0.24 12.79 18.76
CA ALA A 539 -0.85 13.56 18.17
C ALA A 539 -2.24 13.20 18.72
N TYR A 540 -3.26 13.99 18.35
CA TYR A 540 -4.68 13.77 18.69
C TYR A 540 -4.98 13.58 20.18
N GLY A 541 -4.22 14.24 21.05
CA GLY A 541 -4.39 14.14 22.51
C GLY A 541 -3.79 12.88 23.15
N HIS A 542 -3.03 12.09 22.39
CA HIS A 542 -2.27 10.96 22.93
C HIS A 542 -0.89 11.44 23.40
N PRO A 543 -0.52 11.29 24.68
CA PRO A 543 0.81 11.72 25.14
C PRO A 543 1.92 10.81 24.56
N PRO A 544 3.15 11.33 24.41
CA PRO A 544 4.32 10.50 24.13
C PRO A 544 4.50 9.45 25.25
N CYS A 545 4.86 8.22 24.88
CA CYS A 545 5.25 7.21 25.86
C CYS A 545 6.72 7.43 26.22
N GLU A 546 7.01 7.81 27.47
CA GLU A 546 8.38 8.07 27.95
C GLU A 546 9.19 6.77 28.16
N GLU A 547 8.52 5.67 28.49
CA GLU A 547 9.14 4.36 28.76
C GLU A 547 8.58 3.27 27.83
N ASP A 548 9.17 3.17 26.63
CA ASP A 548 8.81 2.14 25.65
C ASP A 548 10.00 1.21 25.36
N ALA A 549 10.09 0.11 26.12
CA ALA A 549 11.14 -0.89 25.96
C ALA A 549 11.13 -1.53 24.56
N TYR A 550 9.95 -1.69 23.94
CA TYR A 550 9.83 -2.27 22.61
C TYR A 550 10.42 -1.35 21.54
N ARG A 551 10.04 -0.07 21.52
CA ARG A 551 10.63 0.93 20.60
C ARG A 551 12.12 1.12 20.82
N GLN A 552 12.60 1.01 22.05
CA GLN A 552 14.05 1.05 22.34
C GLN A 552 14.81 -0.15 21.78
N LEU A 553 14.19 -1.34 21.72
CA LEU A 553 14.77 -2.49 21.04
C LEU A 553 14.73 -2.28 19.53
N LEU A 554 13.56 -1.91 19.00
CA LEU A 554 13.35 -1.71 17.56
C LEU A 554 14.29 -0.64 16.97
N SER A 555 14.56 0.45 17.70
CA SER A 555 15.49 1.50 17.23
C SER A 555 16.93 1.00 17.04
N LYS A 556 17.33 -0.08 17.71
CA LYS A 556 18.64 -0.74 17.51
C LYS A 556 18.66 -1.63 16.26
N GLU A 557 17.50 -1.89 15.66
CA GLU A 557 17.33 -2.68 14.44
C GLU A 557 17.34 -1.81 13.17
N TYR A 558 17.32 -0.48 13.33
CA TYR A 558 17.37 0.50 12.24
C TYR A 558 18.77 0.62 11.65
N THR A 559 19.18 -0.42 10.93
CA THR A 559 20.46 -0.52 10.24
C THR A 559 20.33 -1.37 8.97
N PHE A 560 21.20 -1.11 8.01
CA PHE A 560 21.38 -1.98 6.84
C PHE A 560 22.44 -3.08 7.08
N ASP A 561 23.10 -3.07 8.23
CA ASP A 561 24.03 -4.11 8.70
C ASP A 561 23.33 -5.10 9.65
N PHE A 562 24.05 -6.05 10.22
CA PHE A 562 23.51 -6.98 11.21
C PHE A 562 23.15 -6.26 12.52
N PRO A 563 21.88 -6.29 12.95
CA PRO A 563 21.45 -5.67 14.20
C PRO A 563 21.94 -6.48 15.42
N PRO A 564 21.93 -5.90 16.64
CA PRO A 564 22.42 -6.58 17.83
C PRO A 564 21.75 -7.93 18.14
N HIS A 565 20.45 -8.06 17.83
CA HIS A 565 19.69 -9.31 18.03
C HIS A 565 20.16 -10.45 17.10
N HIS A 566 20.96 -10.17 16.07
CA HIS A 566 21.49 -11.20 15.16
C HIS A 566 22.23 -12.31 15.91
N ASN A 567 22.97 -11.97 16.97
CA ASN A 567 23.66 -12.96 17.81
C ASN A 567 22.69 -13.80 18.64
N THR A 568 21.58 -13.21 19.10
CA THR A 568 20.50 -13.93 19.79
C THR A 568 19.84 -14.93 18.86
N ILE A 569 19.44 -14.49 17.66
CA ILE A 569 18.86 -15.36 16.63
C ILE A 569 19.85 -16.46 16.24
N ARG A 570 21.14 -16.16 16.14
CA ARG A 570 22.18 -17.18 15.92
C ARG A 570 22.17 -18.24 17.03
N ALA A 571 22.05 -17.85 18.30
CA ALA A 571 21.97 -18.78 19.41
C ALA A 571 20.69 -19.64 19.36
N GLU A 572 19.54 -19.05 19.04
CA GLU A 572 18.27 -19.77 18.84
C GLU A 572 18.39 -20.80 17.71
N CYS A 573 18.97 -20.40 16.57
CA CYS A 573 19.26 -21.31 15.45
C CYS A 573 20.17 -22.47 15.85
N LEU A 574 21.23 -22.20 16.62
CA LEU A 574 22.14 -23.24 17.13
C LEU A 574 21.45 -24.16 18.13
N CYS A 575 20.55 -23.65 18.96
CA CYS A 575 19.73 -24.45 19.86
C CYS A 575 18.83 -25.42 19.08
N CYS A 576 18.14 -24.91 18.05
CA CYS A 576 17.32 -25.73 17.16
C CYS A 576 18.12 -26.86 16.48
N ARG A 577 19.40 -26.63 16.17
CA ARG A 577 20.27 -27.66 15.55
C ARG A 577 20.84 -28.67 16.53
N ASN A 578 21.18 -28.24 17.74
CA ASN A 578 21.98 -29.05 18.67
C ASN A 578 21.22 -29.53 19.91
N ALA A 579 19.97 -29.09 20.08
CA ALA A 579 19.13 -29.42 21.22
C ALA A 579 17.65 -29.54 20.79
N LEU A 580 16.76 -28.73 21.39
CA LEU A 580 15.32 -28.71 21.12
C LEU A 580 14.88 -27.25 21.01
N ALA A 581 14.05 -26.95 20.01
CA ALA A 581 13.39 -25.66 19.86
C ALA A 581 11.89 -25.88 19.66
N VAL A 582 11.09 -24.96 20.20
CA VAL A 582 9.64 -24.93 20.04
C VAL A 582 9.30 -23.66 19.26
N PHE A 583 8.52 -23.82 18.18
CA PHE A 583 8.05 -22.70 17.36
C PHE A 583 6.55 -22.58 17.51
N ASP A 584 6.08 -21.36 17.78
CA ASP A 584 4.66 -21.06 17.64
C ASP A 584 4.33 -20.80 16.17
N MET A 585 3.38 -21.57 15.64
CA MET A 585 2.90 -21.51 14.25
C MET A 585 1.39 -21.25 14.20
N SER A 586 0.82 -20.76 15.30
CA SER A 586 -0.62 -20.51 15.45
C SER A 586 -1.15 -19.51 14.42
N TYR A 587 -0.32 -18.57 13.98
CA TYR A 587 -0.66 -17.51 13.01
C TYR A 587 -0.79 -17.98 11.55
N PHE A 588 -0.43 -19.23 11.22
CA PHE A 588 -0.55 -19.76 9.85
C PHE A 588 -1.99 -19.79 9.34
N GLY A 589 -2.17 -19.59 8.02
CA GLY A 589 -3.43 -19.81 7.33
C GLY A 589 -3.78 -21.29 7.33
N LYS A 590 -4.94 -21.63 7.89
CA LYS A 590 -5.41 -23.02 8.05
C LYS A 590 -6.81 -23.13 7.47
N PHE A 591 -6.97 -23.96 6.44
CA PHE A 591 -8.24 -24.18 5.76
C PHE A 591 -8.60 -25.65 5.76
N TYR A 592 -9.89 -25.97 5.87
CA TYR A 592 -10.39 -27.32 5.63
C TYR A 592 -11.04 -27.39 4.26
N LEU A 593 -10.55 -28.28 3.42
CA LEU A 593 -11.19 -28.66 2.17
C LEU A 593 -12.10 -29.87 2.41
N VAL A 594 -13.42 -29.64 2.42
CA VAL A 594 -14.44 -30.64 2.77
C VAL A 594 -15.56 -30.72 1.73
N GLY A 595 -16.36 -31.78 1.81
CA GLY A 595 -17.46 -32.06 0.90
C GLY A 595 -17.19 -33.25 -0.04
N PRO A 596 -18.23 -33.80 -0.68
CA PRO A 596 -18.11 -34.99 -1.53
C PRO A 596 -17.18 -34.79 -2.73
N ASP A 597 -17.06 -33.54 -3.22
CA ASP A 597 -16.19 -33.20 -4.36
C ASP A 597 -14.77 -32.76 -3.92
N ALA A 598 -14.44 -32.76 -2.62
CA ALA A 598 -13.16 -32.27 -2.09
C ALA A 598 -11.94 -32.94 -2.75
N ARG A 599 -12.00 -34.25 -2.98
CA ARG A 599 -10.93 -35.01 -3.65
C ARG A 599 -10.72 -34.57 -5.10
N LYS A 600 -11.82 -34.26 -5.79
CA LYS A 600 -11.81 -33.84 -7.19
C LYS A 600 -11.25 -32.42 -7.31
N ALA A 601 -11.66 -31.53 -6.41
CA ALA A 601 -11.09 -30.20 -6.28
C ALA A 601 -9.59 -30.25 -5.96
N ALA A 602 -9.18 -31.05 -4.97
CA ALA A 602 -7.77 -31.19 -4.59
C ALA A 602 -6.89 -31.67 -5.76
N ASN A 603 -7.38 -32.64 -6.55
CA ASN A 603 -6.66 -33.14 -7.73
C ASN A 603 -6.57 -32.11 -8.86
N TRP A 604 -7.48 -31.15 -8.90
CA TRP A 604 -7.48 -30.07 -9.89
C TRP A 604 -6.63 -28.88 -9.44
N LEU A 605 -6.65 -28.56 -8.14
CA LEU A 605 -5.92 -27.45 -7.52
C LEU A 605 -4.42 -27.66 -7.41
N PHE A 606 -4.01 -28.88 -7.04
CA PHE A 606 -2.66 -29.13 -6.56
C PHE A 606 -1.83 -29.89 -7.57
N THR A 607 -0.56 -29.50 -7.70
CA THR A 607 0.40 -30.14 -8.62
C THR A 607 0.80 -31.55 -8.19
N ALA A 608 0.65 -31.89 -6.91
CA ALA A 608 1.01 -33.19 -6.36
C ALA A 608 -0.24 -34.07 -6.16
N ASP A 609 -0.03 -35.38 -6.21
CA ASP A 609 -1.08 -36.34 -5.84
C ASP A 609 -1.29 -36.36 -4.32
N VAL A 610 -2.25 -35.56 -3.85
CA VAL A 610 -2.58 -35.44 -2.42
C VAL A 610 -3.58 -36.48 -1.93
N ARG A 611 -4.01 -37.43 -2.77
CA ARG A 611 -4.94 -38.53 -2.41
C ARG A 611 -4.21 -39.63 -1.65
N LYS A 612 -3.62 -39.26 -0.52
CA LYS A 612 -2.88 -40.14 0.37
C LYS A 612 -3.78 -40.65 1.50
N ALA A 613 -3.30 -41.67 2.21
CA ALA A 613 -4.00 -42.16 3.38
C ALA A 613 -4.05 -41.08 4.48
N PRO A 614 -5.09 -41.07 5.34
CA PRO A 614 -5.14 -40.21 6.52
C PRO A 614 -3.84 -40.30 7.35
N GLY A 615 -3.41 -39.16 7.89
CA GLY A 615 -2.12 -39.00 8.57
C GLY A 615 -0.94 -38.67 7.63
N THR A 616 -1.16 -38.56 6.32
CA THR A 616 -0.12 -38.17 5.36
C THR A 616 -0.17 -36.67 5.07
N THR A 617 1.00 -36.03 5.05
CA THR A 617 1.18 -34.64 4.61
C THR A 617 1.99 -34.57 3.31
N VAL A 618 1.52 -33.79 2.35
CA VAL A 618 2.14 -33.59 1.04
C VAL A 618 2.38 -32.11 0.81
N TYR A 619 3.63 -31.73 0.51
CA TYR A 619 3.94 -30.40 0.00
C TYR A 619 3.58 -30.31 -1.49
N THR A 620 2.93 -29.22 -1.89
CA THR A 620 2.45 -29.02 -3.26
C THR A 620 2.33 -27.53 -3.60
N CYS A 621 2.10 -27.23 -4.87
CA CYS A 621 1.85 -25.89 -5.36
C CYS A 621 0.45 -25.79 -5.95
N MET A 622 -0.09 -24.57 -5.98
CA MET A 622 -1.21 -24.14 -6.81
C MET A 622 -0.63 -23.30 -7.95
N LEU A 623 -0.96 -23.65 -9.19
CA LEU A 623 -0.46 -22.95 -10.38
C LEU A 623 -1.61 -22.32 -11.15
N ASN A 624 -1.43 -21.10 -11.64
CA ASN A 624 -2.37 -20.53 -12.60
C ASN A 624 -2.32 -21.27 -13.95
N LYS A 625 -3.24 -20.90 -14.85
CA LYS A 625 -3.40 -21.53 -16.17
C LYS A 625 -2.13 -21.45 -17.06
N ASP A 626 -1.25 -20.48 -16.79
CA ASP A 626 0.00 -20.25 -17.52
C ASP A 626 1.20 -20.96 -16.85
N GLY A 627 0.97 -21.65 -15.73
CA GLY A 627 1.99 -22.38 -14.97
C GLY A 627 2.76 -21.53 -13.95
N GLY A 628 2.36 -20.28 -13.73
CA GLY A 628 2.89 -19.44 -12.65
C GLY A 628 2.46 -19.95 -11.28
N VAL A 629 3.34 -19.87 -10.29
CA VAL A 629 3.06 -20.34 -8.92
C VAL A 629 2.27 -19.27 -8.17
N GLU A 630 1.03 -19.59 -7.84
CA GLU A 630 0.16 -18.70 -7.05
C GLU A 630 0.34 -18.93 -5.55
N SER A 631 0.64 -20.17 -5.15
CA SER A 631 0.95 -20.50 -3.76
C SER A 631 1.67 -21.83 -3.66
N ASP A 632 2.47 -21.99 -2.61
CA ASP A 632 2.89 -23.28 -2.09
C ASP A 632 2.29 -23.55 -0.71
N LEU A 633 1.98 -24.82 -0.46
CA LEU A 633 1.30 -25.21 0.78
C LEU A 633 1.52 -26.68 1.10
N THR A 634 1.11 -27.06 2.31
CA THR A 634 1.06 -28.46 2.72
C THR A 634 -0.39 -28.91 2.85
N VAL A 635 -0.68 -30.06 2.25
CA VAL A 635 -1.98 -30.73 2.30
C VAL A 635 -1.83 -31.94 3.20
N SER A 636 -2.49 -31.94 4.34
CA SER A 636 -2.55 -33.13 5.20
C SER A 636 -3.90 -33.81 5.01
N SER A 637 -3.90 -35.12 4.82
CA SER A 637 -5.15 -35.90 4.86
C SER A 637 -5.43 -36.28 6.29
N ILE A 638 -6.64 -36.01 6.79
CA ILE A 638 -7.01 -36.37 8.17
C ILE A 638 -8.25 -37.26 8.17
N ASP A 639 -8.38 -38.07 9.20
CA ASP A 639 -9.60 -38.83 9.43
C ASP A 639 -10.76 -37.89 9.77
N PRO A 640 -11.99 -38.25 9.38
CA PRO A 640 -13.16 -37.54 9.85
C PRO A 640 -13.22 -37.69 11.39
N GLY A 641 -13.10 -36.57 12.09
CA GLY A 641 -13.14 -36.54 13.55
C GLY A 641 -14.51 -36.94 14.11
N PRO A 642 -14.61 -37.19 15.44
CA PRO A 642 -15.90 -37.37 16.10
C PRO A 642 -16.79 -36.15 15.87
N ARG A 643 -18.11 -36.36 15.67
CA ARG A 643 -19.08 -35.30 15.35
C ARG A 643 -19.12 -34.13 16.35
N ASP A 644 -18.65 -34.35 17.58
CA ASP A 644 -18.66 -33.37 18.68
C ASP A 644 -17.27 -32.77 19.00
N SER A 645 -16.26 -32.97 18.15
CA SER A 645 -14.93 -32.41 18.37
C SER A 645 -14.89 -30.92 18.06
N ALA A 646 -14.53 -30.08 19.03
CA ALA A 646 -14.28 -28.65 18.81
C ALA A 646 -13.08 -28.37 17.86
N LEU A 647 -12.25 -29.38 17.59
CA LEU A 647 -11.05 -29.29 16.75
C LEU A 647 -11.25 -29.89 15.34
N ALA A 648 -12.39 -30.54 15.07
CA ALA A 648 -12.72 -31.09 13.76
C ALA A 648 -14.03 -30.44 13.25
N PRO A 649 -14.09 -30.00 11.98
CA PRO A 649 -15.31 -29.39 11.46
C PRO A 649 -16.50 -30.38 11.54
N ALA A 650 -17.70 -29.88 11.86
CA ALA A 650 -18.92 -30.68 11.87
C ALA A 650 -19.25 -31.21 10.46
N PHE A 651 -19.63 -32.49 10.37
CA PHE A 651 -19.82 -33.19 9.09
C PHE A 651 -21.30 -33.41 8.77
N GLU A 652 -21.73 -32.99 7.58
CA GLU A 652 -22.97 -33.46 6.95
C GLU A 652 -22.64 -34.25 5.67
N GLY A 653 -22.80 -35.58 5.71
CA GLY A 653 -22.71 -36.46 4.53
C GLY A 653 -21.83 -37.70 4.71
N GLU A 654 -22.21 -38.81 4.06
CA GLU A 654 -21.37 -40.01 3.90
C GLU A 654 -20.34 -39.79 2.77
N GLY A 655 -19.35 -38.94 3.01
CA GLY A 655 -18.23 -38.67 2.11
C GLY A 655 -16.87 -38.89 2.79
N PRO A 656 -15.79 -39.24 2.06
CA PRO A 656 -14.53 -39.64 2.67
C PRO A 656 -13.73 -38.45 3.24
N SER A 657 -13.06 -38.69 4.38
CA SER A 657 -11.90 -38.02 5.00
C SER A 657 -11.48 -36.63 4.47
N PRO A 658 -11.52 -35.55 5.28
CA PRO A 658 -11.16 -34.19 4.85
C PRO A 658 -9.65 -33.96 4.69
N PHE A 659 -9.29 -32.85 4.05
CA PHE A 659 -7.90 -32.38 3.92
C PHE A 659 -7.72 -31.00 4.56
N PRO A 660 -7.04 -30.87 5.72
CA PRO A 660 -6.49 -29.59 6.15
C PRO A 660 -5.38 -29.12 5.22
N LEU A 661 -5.42 -27.84 4.90
CA LEU A 661 -4.46 -27.09 4.14
C LEU A 661 -3.77 -26.12 5.08
N ASN A 662 -2.45 -26.21 5.18
CA ASN A 662 -1.62 -25.21 5.84
C ASN A 662 -0.91 -24.40 4.76
N GLN A 663 -1.30 -23.14 4.64
CA GLN A 663 -0.75 -22.20 3.66
C GLN A 663 0.22 -21.24 4.36
N TYR A 664 1.35 -20.98 3.72
CA TYR A 664 2.20 -19.85 4.03
C TYR A 664 1.64 -18.66 3.25
N LEU A 665 1.14 -17.66 3.97
CA LEU A 665 0.53 -16.43 3.45
C LEU A 665 -0.85 -16.63 2.79
N PHE A 666 -1.70 -15.61 2.90
CA PHE A 666 -3.17 -15.75 2.92
C PHE A 666 -3.88 -15.54 1.56
N ALA A 667 -3.19 -15.18 0.49
CA ALA A 667 -3.85 -14.93 -0.80
C ALA A 667 -3.64 -16.09 -1.77
N GLY A 668 -4.68 -16.43 -2.54
CA GLY A 668 -4.60 -17.39 -3.64
C GLY A 668 -5.77 -18.37 -3.66
N LEU A 669 -6.18 -18.94 -2.53
CA LEU A 669 -7.20 -20.02 -2.53
C LEU A 669 -8.56 -19.61 -3.13
N THR A 670 -8.95 -18.34 -3.07
CA THR A 670 -10.23 -17.84 -3.59
C THR A 670 -10.29 -17.81 -5.13
N GLU A 671 -9.19 -17.51 -5.81
CA GLU A 671 -9.12 -17.38 -7.29
C GLU A 671 -9.32 -18.74 -7.98
N PHE A 672 -8.99 -19.82 -7.29
CA PHE A 672 -8.99 -21.15 -7.87
C PHE A 672 -10.32 -21.88 -7.79
N VAL A 673 -11.21 -21.51 -6.86
CA VAL A 673 -12.57 -22.06 -6.84
C VAL A 673 -13.31 -21.74 -8.15
N GLU A 674 -12.87 -20.71 -8.87
CA GLU A 674 -13.55 -20.12 -10.02
C GLU A 674 -13.23 -20.79 -11.36
N GLN A 675 -12.08 -21.45 -11.47
CA GLN A 675 -11.72 -22.25 -12.64
C GLN A 675 -12.11 -23.73 -12.48
N MET A 676 -12.75 -24.09 -11.35
CA MET A 676 -13.21 -25.46 -11.10
C MET A 676 -14.38 -25.84 -12.01
N PRO A 677 -14.27 -26.93 -12.80
CA PRO A 677 -15.37 -27.36 -13.66
C PRO A 677 -16.52 -27.98 -12.83
N SER A 678 -17.62 -27.26 -12.63
CA SER A 678 -18.94 -27.82 -12.22
C SER A 678 -18.96 -28.74 -10.97
N PHE A 679 -18.14 -28.48 -9.95
CA PHE A 679 -18.23 -29.19 -8.66
C PHE A 679 -19.28 -28.51 -7.81
N LYS A 680 -20.34 -29.24 -7.41
CA LYS A 680 -21.52 -28.63 -6.79
C LYS A 680 -21.46 -28.59 -5.25
N GLN A 681 -20.49 -29.28 -4.64
CA GLN A 681 -20.45 -29.48 -3.18
C GLN A 681 -19.01 -29.53 -2.62
N VAL A 682 -18.30 -28.41 -2.69
CA VAL A 682 -16.99 -28.21 -2.03
C VAL A 682 -17.06 -26.97 -1.17
N SER A 683 -16.56 -27.03 0.07
CA SER A 683 -16.43 -25.85 0.93
C SER A 683 -15.04 -25.75 1.52
N PHE A 684 -14.49 -24.53 1.51
CA PHE A 684 -13.33 -24.16 2.31
C PHE A 684 -13.82 -23.56 3.62
N THR A 685 -13.59 -24.24 4.74
CA THR A 685 -13.91 -23.69 6.06
C THR A 685 -12.63 -23.19 6.72
N PHE A 686 -12.60 -21.90 7.03
CA PHE A 686 -11.52 -21.31 7.82
C PHE A 686 -11.76 -21.60 9.31
N ASN A 687 -10.75 -22.12 10.01
CA ASN A 687 -10.84 -22.29 11.45
C ASN A 687 -10.42 -20.99 12.16
N SER A 688 -11.36 -20.08 12.38
CA SER A 688 -11.14 -18.88 13.19
C SER A 688 -11.34 -19.11 14.69
N GLN A 689 -11.90 -20.24 15.10
CA GLN A 689 -12.24 -20.51 16.50
C GLN A 689 -11.10 -21.22 17.23
N GLN A 690 -10.09 -20.46 17.63
CA GLN A 690 -9.26 -20.82 18.80
C GLN A 690 -9.25 -19.74 19.89
N SER A 691 -10.09 -18.71 19.78
CA SER A 691 -10.19 -17.64 20.77
C SER A 691 -11.61 -17.49 21.30
N THR A 692 -12.05 -18.41 22.16
CA THR A 692 -12.98 -18.07 23.25
C THR A 692 -12.66 -18.91 24.49
N ARG A 693 -12.53 -18.21 25.62
CA ARG A 693 -12.17 -18.72 26.96
C ARG A 693 -12.82 -20.07 27.31
N ALA A 694 -11.99 -21.10 27.50
CA ALA A 694 -12.35 -22.18 28.42
C ALA A 694 -12.25 -21.62 29.86
N LYS A 695 -13.37 -21.55 30.58
CA LYS A 695 -13.37 -21.25 32.03
C LYS A 695 -12.69 -22.41 32.78
N PRO A 696 -11.77 -22.16 33.71
CA PRO A 696 -11.21 -23.24 34.53
C PRO A 696 -12.28 -23.79 35.48
N HIS A 697 -12.50 -25.11 35.43
CA HIS A 697 -13.25 -25.83 36.46
C HIS A 697 -12.43 -25.82 37.77
N PRO A 698 -13.01 -25.42 38.92
CA PRO A 698 -12.30 -25.43 40.18
C PRO A 698 -12.31 -26.86 40.74
N GLY A 699 -11.16 -27.55 40.73
CA GLY A 699 -11.07 -28.83 41.45
C GLY A 699 -10.05 -29.86 40.99
N CYS A 700 -8.95 -29.51 40.33
CA CYS A 700 -7.89 -30.49 40.05
C CYS A 700 -6.50 -29.94 40.40
N GLN A 701 -6.05 -30.19 41.63
CA GLN A 701 -4.64 -30.14 41.99
C GLN A 701 -4.04 -31.52 41.76
N LEU A 702 -3.23 -31.70 40.72
CA LEU A 702 -2.29 -32.82 40.60
C LEU A 702 -0.95 -32.30 40.01
N PRO A 703 0.20 -32.89 40.40
CA PRO A 703 1.50 -32.26 40.27
C PRO A 703 2.11 -32.38 38.88
N LEU A 704 2.94 -31.39 38.52
CA LEU A 704 3.80 -31.36 37.34
C LEU A 704 4.74 -32.58 37.30
N ALA A 705 4.37 -33.62 36.55
CA ALA A 705 5.29 -34.54 35.88
C ALA A 705 4.51 -35.53 35.00
N GLY A 706 4.72 -35.45 33.68
CA GLY A 706 4.36 -36.50 32.74
C GLY A 706 2.89 -36.58 32.35
N LEU A 707 2.58 -36.07 31.16
CA LEU A 707 1.64 -36.61 30.16
C LEU A 707 1.34 -35.50 29.14
N LEU A 708 2.20 -35.36 28.13
CA LEU A 708 1.82 -34.82 26.83
C LEU A 708 1.54 -36.02 25.91
N PRO A 709 0.27 -36.39 25.65
CA PRO A 709 -0.06 -37.18 24.49
C PRO A 709 -0.38 -36.24 23.32
N CYS A 710 0.46 -36.34 22.29
CA CYS A 710 0.11 -36.24 20.87
C CYS A 710 -0.81 -35.10 20.43
N LEU A 711 -0.20 -34.00 19.97
CA LEU A 711 -0.66 -33.20 18.83
C LEU A 711 0.59 -32.55 18.20
N LEU A 712 1.40 -33.40 17.58
CA LEU A 712 2.44 -33.04 16.63
C LEU A 712 2.02 -33.68 15.31
N CYS A 713 1.46 -32.88 14.41
CA CYS A 713 1.41 -33.13 12.98
C CYS A 713 1.18 -31.81 12.25
#